data_AF-A0AA44TDQ4-F1
#
_entry.id   AF-A0AA44TDQ4-F1
#
_cell.length_a   1.000
_cell.length_b   1.000
_cell.length_c   1.000
_cell.angle_alpha   90.00
_cell.angle_beta   90.00
_cell.angle_gamma   90.00
#
_symmetry.space_group_name_H-M   'P 1'
#
loop_
_entity.id
_entity.type
_entity.pdbx_description
1 polymer ?
#
loop_
_entity_poly.entity_id
_entity_poly.type
_entity_poly.pdbx_seq_one_letter_code
_entity_poly.pdbx_strand_id
1 'polypeptide(L)'
;MEKAVQKNVDANPPPGEKPSKTKSKKDSKQKSITLTIDVTKSWKYRVAARSSFYIVTLLLLLAWYFAFRGMYKYLTFWSIQIGHPLPTIGIFGNPFDTHFYIETFFSFWILIYSWQLSTKIKTYQEIKRRWFVFGMMLLGIIMQYLWAFSVPLAKIFIPFLNSKANEVSLHDKGLEDTMISNFSNVMHLVFSIPVIIIILVLLWLFKIVYEHKKELLEDFKQWEYVFKVPGWLLSFMSDDRQRKLAAALHQFFTEKDPSQLPEPDIYLGPNSDTREMVVIQGKSLTLNVMIIGNIGTGKSAALGLPMANQLLDYMASMINNFKALYEREDYHTEAVKGSQVNGITVIEPSNDFCQNVYKFVLAHKIPESAVFYLDPTNPDTPSINFVHGPVDKVAEMLCSVLTGLSDNGAGNPFFIQSERSHLKQHIYLLKLHNPTFDARFEHLIDMYNDANLVFNMHLSLKERLPHDIEAIADRDERNHWRIVKQIDEWFDLNYVPEIFGGRGGGEIVYHTEGKYYGQPKIIDKQETFVRGLRNTLNDISAQPLLRRVLCGPSTFDFEKHFEFGGVLLINTAKGELSDLSDVFGKLCLYAVQNATFRRKPNVSPYHPVIVDEFADYIYKAFRSFPAQSRKYKTPLIVIAQTVSQLAIEHGPRFMDTLLGTFRNKLVYGDVTTEDATLFSKLMGTKTIYEAREGDQEVDMVTAETKTQSTRKTSYSYSKKEVPILSENDILIQKAFQCAAKIVKDNAPKPGVQVNANFVPKEQYTTAKIQVNEEAAQYWLKIRAESLNHEIPYQDYVQDTDIDSNEQVSEDVNITTVSTNGANSWLQTLNPDTYDSYSNNETEVDTPKTEILQTDREKPKKPAPIFKTEELISSTTVIAASQDESTFTPDTLVTRRSERIPVQSEIVIKKKAEPVEEKRIEKHTPHYREPAYTSTIPIVPQEQELQRKAEIHGKNTTANLTLQWLTQMNAAAQEQTENHEDMLTSSLSNTIEEKESRIRKRKTAKLTPESEEIKDSLTKFIEDDTK
;
A
#
# COMPACT_ATOMS: atom_id res chain seq x y z
N MET A 1 -24.09 -2.97 20.39
CA MET A 1 -23.88 -1.59 20.88
C MET A 1 -25.06 -0.73 20.43
N GLU A 2 -25.49 -0.86 19.17
CA GLU A 2 -26.65 -0.16 18.58
C GLU A 2 -27.91 -0.28 19.44
N LYS A 3 -28.30 -1.50 19.87
CA LYS A 3 -29.51 -1.71 20.70
C LYS A 3 -29.51 -0.98 22.06
N ALA A 4 -28.36 -0.50 22.54
CA ALA A 4 -28.25 0.29 23.77
C ALA A 4 -28.22 1.81 23.51
N VAL A 5 -27.83 2.22 22.29
CA VAL A 5 -27.93 3.60 21.81
C VAL A 5 -29.39 3.89 21.42
N GLN A 6 -29.98 3.04 20.58
CA GLN A 6 -31.36 3.17 20.14
C GLN A 6 -32.34 3.25 21.31
N LYS A 7 -32.27 2.27 22.24
CA LYS A 7 -33.15 2.22 23.42
C LYS A 7 -32.95 3.37 24.42
N ASN A 8 -31.86 4.14 24.31
CA ASN A 8 -31.66 5.37 25.08
C ASN A 8 -32.22 6.60 24.36
N VAL A 9 -32.20 6.63 23.03
CA VAL A 9 -32.89 7.65 22.20
C VAL A 9 -34.41 7.48 22.34
N ASP A 10 -34.92 6.25 22.24
CA ASP A 10 -36.33 5.92 22.42
C ASP A 10 -36.85 6.26 23.84
N ALA A 11 -35.95 6.31 24.83
CA ALA A 11 -36.27 6.64 26.22
C ALA A 11 -36.30 8.15 26.52
N ASN A 12 -35.73 8.99 25.65
CA ASN A 12 -35.68 10.45 25.79
C ASN A 12 -35.87 11.11 24.41
N PRO A 13 -37.11 11.20 23.90
CA PRO A 13 -37.39 11.94 22.67
C PRO A 13 -37.13 13.45 22.86
N PRO A 14 -36.76 14.17 21.78
CA PRO A 14 -36.50 15.62 21.84
C PRO A 14 -37.76 16.43 22.21
N PRO A 15 -37.60 17.66 22.76
CA PRO A 15 -38.72 18.43 23.29
C PRO A 15 -39.53 19.14 22.19
N GLY A 16 -40.75 18.65 21.97
CA GLY A 16 -41.76 19.23 21.07
C GLY A 16 -42.27 18.15 20.09
N GLU A 17 -43.56 17.82 20.03
CA GLU A 17 -44.75 18.52 20.50
C GLU A 17 -45.54 17.74 21.56
N LYS A 18 -46.31 18.44 22.41
CA LYS A 18 -47.51 17.89 23.06
C LYS A 18 -48.66 18.91 23.01
N PRO A 19 -49.91 18.46 22.81
CA PRO A 19 -51.05 19.37 22.66
C PRO A 19 -51.36 20.11 23.96
N SER A 20 -51.96 21.29 23.80
CA SER A 20 -52.30 22.21 24.88
C SER A 20 -53.11 21.60 26.04
N LYS A 21 -52.77 21.92 27.29
CA LYS A 21 -53.70 22.55 28.26
C LYS A 21 -53.07 22.91 29.63
N THR A 22 -53.03 24.23 29.89
CA THR A 22 -53.28 24.94 31.17
C THR A 22 -52.54 24.61 32.50
N LYS A 23 -51.96 25.71 33.05
CA LYS A 23 -51.94 26.16 34.47
C LYS A 23 -50.85 25.67 35.47
N SER A 24 -49.76 26.45 35.47
CA SER A 24 -49.41 27.41 36.55
C SER A 24 -48.34 27.09 37.63
N LYS A 25 -47.52 28.13 37.84
CA LYS A 25 -46.81 28.61 39.05
C LYS A 25 -45.37 28.11 39.41
N LYS A 26 -44.51 29.14 39.46
CA LYS A 26 -43.35 29.41 40.33
C LYS A 26 -41.97 28.79 40.01
N ASP A 27 -41.10 29.69 39.54
CA ASP A 27 -39.73 29.94 40.00
C ASP A 27 -38.86 28.75 40.42
N SER A 28 -37.98 28.31 39.51
CA SER A 28 -36.63 27.91 39.92
C SER A 28 -35.61 28.24 38.82
N LYS A 29 -34.43 28.76 39.21
CA LYS A 29 -33.29 28.96 38.32
C LYS A 29 -32.78 27.60 37.86
N GLN A 30 -33.18 27.15 36.68
CA GLN A 30 -32.71 25.89 36.13
C GLN A 30 -31.34 26.10 35.48
N LYS A 31 -30.26 25.81 36.23
CA LYS A 31 -28.92 25.66 35.64
C LYS A 31 -29.00 24.61 34.54
N SER A 32 -28.60 24.97 33.33
CA SER A 32 -28.39 24.02 32.24
C SER A 32 -27.22 23.10 32.61
N ILE A 33 -27.52 21.95 33.22
CA ILE A 33 -26.55 20.87 33.37
C ILE A 33 -26.41 20.23 31.98
N THR A 34 -25.53 20.82 31.17
CA THR A 34 -25.05 20.22 29.92
C THR A 34 -24.31 18.94 30.28
N LEU A 35 -25.05 17.82 30.25
CA LEU A 35 -24.53 16.52 30.63
C LEU A 35 -23.65 16.02 29.48
N THR A 36 -22.36 16.38 29.52
CA THR A 36 -21.34 15.91 28.58
C THR A 36 -21.27 14.39 28.66
N ILE A 37 -21.93 13.70 27.73
CA ILE A 37 -21.83 12.24 27.57
C ILE A 37 -20.52 11.95 26.84
N ASP A 38 -19.43 12.15 27.57
CA ASP A 38 -18.14 11.61 27.24
C ASP A 38 -18.25 10.08 27.23
N VAL A 39 -18.32 9.50 26.03
CA VAL A 39 -18.58 8.08 25.83
C VAL A 39 -17.51 7.22 26.53
N THR A 40 -16.30 7.75 26.68
CA THR A 40 -15.18 7.14 27.42
C THR A 40 -15.50 6.93 28.91
N LYS A 41 -16.28 7.84 29.52
CA LYS A 41 -16.69 7.79 30.93
C LYS A 41 -17.84 6.81 31.18
N SER A 42 -18.58 6.40 30.15
CA SER A 42 -19.66 5.41 30.27
C SER A 42 -19.12 4.08 30.84
N TRP A 43 -19.68 3.62 31.97
CA TRP A 43 -19.31 2.33 32.57
C TRP A 43 -19.56 1.17 31.60
N LYS A 44 -20.65 1.22 30.81
CA LYS A 44 -20.96 0.22 29.78
C LYS A 44 -19.88 0.16 28.69
N TYR A 45 -19.31 1.31 28.30
CA TYR A 45 -18.22 1.37 27.34
C TYR A 45 -16.92 0.81 27.93
N ARG A 46 -16.56 1.20 29.16
CA ARG A 46 -15.38 0.67 29.86
C ARG A 46 -15.45 -0.85 30.12
N VAL A 47 -16.63 -1.40 30.39
CA VAL A 47 -16.85 -2.86 30.51
C VAL A 47 -16.74 -3.54 29.15
N ALA A 48 -17.35 -2.99 28.08
CA ALA A 48 -17.27 -3.56 26.74
C ALA A 48 -15.85 -3.52 26.15
N ALA A 49 -15.09 -2.44 26.39
CA ALA A 49 -13.71 -2.28 25.92
C ALA A 49 -12.71 -3.26 26.60
N ARG A 50 -13.06 -3.81 27.76
CA ARG A 50 -12.25 -4.79 28.52
C ARG A 50 -12.95 -6.14 28.71
N SER A 51 -13.98 -6.48 27.92
CA SER A 51 -14.75 -7.71 28.13
C SER A 51 -13.91 -8.98 27.98
N SER A 52 -12.98 -9.01 27.02
CA SER A 52 -12.04 -10.11 26.83
C SER A 52 -11.08 -10.26 28.00
N PHE A 53 -10.55 -9.15 28.54
CA PHE A 53 -9.76 -9.17 29.76
C PHE A 53 -10.51 -9.85 30.90
N TYR A 54 -11.73 -9.39 31.23
CA TYR A 54 -12.52 -9.98 32.32
C TYR A 54 -12.85 -11.47 32.12
N ILE A 55 -13.19 -11.89 30.90
CA ILE A 55 -13.53 -13.29 30.60
C ILE A 55 -12.30 -14.19 30.68
N VAL A 56 -11.14 -13.76 30.18
CA VAL A 56 -9.91 -14.56 30.31
C VAL A 56 -9.38 -14.54 31.74
N THR A 57 -9.52 -13.44 32.49
CA THR A 57 -9.23 -13.45 33.94
C THR A 57 -10.14 -14.44 34.68
N LEU A 58 -11.43 -14.54 34.34
CA LEU A 58 -12.34 -15.53 34.91
C LEU A 58 -11.93 -16.97 34.55
N LEU A 59 -11.53 -17.22 33.30
CA LEU A 59 -11.00 -18.53 32.88
C LEU A 59 -9.68 -18.88 33.58
N LEU A 60 -8.81 -17.89 33.83
CA LEU A 60 -7.58 -18.08 34.61
C LEU A 60 -7.88 -18.41 36.08
N LEU A 61 -8.86 -17.74 36.71
CA LEU A 61 -9.30 -18.09 38.06
C LEU A 61 -9.90 -19.50 38.13
N LEU A 62 -10.66 -19.91 37.12
CA LEU A 62 -11.17 -21.28 37.00
C LEU A 62 -10.03 -22.29 36.82
N ALA A 63 -9.05 -21.98 35.98
CA ALA A 63 -7.85 -22.80 35.79
C ALA A 63 -7.03 -22.94 37.08
N TRP A 64 -6.86 -21.85 37.84
CA TRP A 64 -6.19 -21.89 39.14
C TRP A 64 -6.97 -22.75 40.13
N TYR A 65 -8.29 -22.66 40.16
CA TYR A 65 -9.13 -23.53 40.98
C TYR A 65 -8.87 -25.02 40.66
N PHE A 66 -8.83 -25.40 39.38
CA PHE A 66 -8.49 -26.78 38.99
C PHE A 66 -7.05 -27.17 39.35
N ALA A 67 -6.06 -26.28 39.19
CA ALA A 67 -4.68 -26.54 39.61
C ALA A 67 -4.56 -26.78 41.12
N PHE A 68 -5.16 -25.91 41.94
CA PHE A 68 -5.20 -26.07 43.40
C PHE A 68 -5.99 -27.30 43.83
N ARG A 69 -7.08 -27.64 43.12
CA ARG A 69 -7.87 -28.84 43.36
C ARG A 69 -7.08 -30.13 43.10
N GLY A 70 -6.36 -30.21 41.99
CA GLY A 70 -5.46 -31.33 41.70
C GLY A 70 -4.36 -31.48 42.75
N MET A 71 -3.73 -30.36 43.14
CA MET A 71 -2.70 -30.35 44.19
C MET A 71 -3.27 -30.79 45.55
N TYR A 72 -4.42 -30.26 45.97
CA TYR A 72 -5.07 -30.64 47.22
C TYR A 72 -5.50 -32.12 47.22
N LYS A 73 -6.04 -32.63 46.10
CA LYS A 73 -6.40 -34.05 45.97
C LYS A 73 -5.17 -34.97 46.00
N TYR A 74 -4.05 -34.55 45.44
CA TYR A 74 -2.80 -35.30 45.49
C TYR A 74 -2.17 -35.30 46.90
N LEU A 75 -2.19 -34.16 47.59
CA LEU A 75 -1.70 -34.03 48.97
C LEU A 75 -2.60 -34.80 49.96
N THR A 76 -3.92 -34.71 49.82
CA THR A 76 -4.87 -35.50 50.64
C THR A 76 -4.68 -36.99 50.42
N PHE A 77 -4.53 -37.44 49.17
CA PHE A 77 -4.18 -38.83 48.85
C PHE A 77 -2.92 -39.29 49.61
N TRP A 78 -1.81 -38.57 49.51
CA TRP A 78 -0.58 -38.91 50.23
C TRP A 78 -0.73 -38.86 51.75
N SER A 79 -1.47 -37.87 52.27
CA SER A 79 -1.73 -37.75 53.72
C SER A 79 -2.48 -38.97 54.27
N ILE A 80 -3.40 -39.53 53.48
CA ILE A 80 -4.15 -40.74 53.81
C ILE A 80 -3.24 -41.97 53.77
N GLN A 81 -2.34 -42.08 52.77
CA GLN A 81 -1.37 -43.19 52.72
C GLN A 81 -0.38 -43.16 53.89
N ILE A 82 0.02 -41.98 54.37
CA ILE A 82 0.95 -41.82 55.50
C ILE A 82 0.23 -41.94 56.88
N GLY A 83 -1.09 -42.11 56.90
CA GLY A 83 -1.87 -42.28 58.14
C GLY A 83 -2.25 -40.97 58.85
N HIS A 84 -2.05 -39.82 58.21
CA HIS A 84 -2.44 -38.49 58.72
C HIS A 84 -3.48 -37.84 57.79
N PRO A 85 -4.75 -38.31 57.80
CA PRO A 85 -5.77 -37.83 56.86
C PRO A 85 -6.05 -36.33 57.04
N LEU A 86 -5.77 -35.55 56.00
CA LEU A 86 -6.17 -34.14 55.93
C LEU A 86 -7.70 -33.99 55.89
N PRO A 87 -8.28 -32.96 56.54
CA PRO A 87 -9.73 -32.75 56.57
C PRO A 87 -10.27 -32.48 55.17
N THR A 88 -11.33 -33.21 54.78
CA THR A 88 -11.95 -33.14 53.45
C THR A 88 -12.76 -31.85 53.27
N ILE A 89 -12.24 -30.93 52.46
CA ILE A 89 -12.91 -29.68 52.12
C ILE A 89 -13.88 -29.94 50.97
N GLY A 90 -15.19 -29.79 51.23
CA GLY A 90 -16.24 -30.12 50.27
C GLY A 90 -16.12 -29.43 48.90
N ILE A 91 -15.52 -28.24 48.85
CA ILE A 91 -15.24 -27.50 47.61
C ILE A 91 -14.27 -28.29 46.69
N PHE A 92 -13.21 -28.87 47.24
CA PHE A 92 -12.25 -29.64 46.43
C PHE A 92 -12.71 -31.09 46.22
N GLY A 93 -13.49 -31.65 47.15
CA GLY A 93 -14.09 -32.98 47.06
C GLY A 93 -13.12 -34.12 47.43
N ASN A 94 -13.66 -35.33 47.62
CA ASN A 94 -12.88 -36.51 48.01
C ASN A 94 -11.95 -36.96 46.86
N PRO A 95 -10.62 -37.16 47.10
CA PRO A 95 -9.70 -37.68 46.09
C PRO A 95 -10.08 -39.08 45.55
N PHE A 96 -10.85 -39.89 46.28
CA PHE A 96 -11.22 -41.25 45.86
C PHE A 96 -12.58 -41.35 45.15
N ASP A 97 -13.56 -40.48 45.45
CA ASP A 97 -14.94 -40.66 44.93
C ASP A 97 -15.16 -40.01 43.56
N THR A 98 -14.33 -39.05 43.17
CA THR A 98 -14.49 -38.33 41.89
C THR A 98 -13.98 -39.13 40.69
N HIS A 99 -14.66 -38.98 39.54
CA HIS A 99 -14.30 -39.60 38.26
C HIS A 99 -13.00 -38.99 37.70
N PHE A 100 -11.87 -39.60 38.08
CA PHE A 100 -10.51 -39.09 37.87
C PHE A 100 -10.15 -38.85 36.40
N TYR A 101 -10.52 -39.71 35.45
CA TYR A 101 -10.25 -39.47 34.03
C TYR A 101 -11.00 -38.25 33.47
N ILE A 102 -12.30 -38.13 33.76
CA ILE A 102 -13.15 -37.07 33.23
C ILE A 102 -12.72 -35.71 33.78
N GLU A 103 -12.53 -35.61 35.10
CA GLU A 103 -12.11 -34.36 35.73
C GLU A 103 -10.72 -33.91 35.24
N THR A 104 -9.79 -34.84 35.07
CA THR A 104 -8.44 -34.54 34.57
C THR A 104 -8.43 -34.08 33.12
N PHE A 105 -9.23 -34.71 32.25
CA PHE A 105 -9.39 -34.26 30.87
C PHE A 105 -9.92 -32.82 30.79
N PHE A 106 -11.00 -32.50 31.50
CA PHE A 106 -11.54 -31.13 31.53
C PHE A 106 -10.57 -30.13 32.18
N SER A 107 -9.85 -30.53 33.23
CA SER A 107 -8.85 -29.69 33.90
C SER A 107 -7.69 -29.34 32.97
N PHE A 108 -7.13 -30.32 32.25
CA PHE A 108 -6.10 -30.08 31.23
C PHE A 108 -6.60 -29.14 30.14
N TRP A 109 -7.82 -29.35 29.66
CA TRP A 109 -8.42 -28.49 28.64
C TRP A 109 -8.51 -27.04 29.12
N ILE A 110 -9.06 -26.80 30.31
CA ILE A 110 -9.17 -25.45 30.90
C ILE A 110 -7.78 -24.83 31.17
N LEU A 111 -6.83 -25.58 31.71
CA LEU A 111 -5.46 -25.11 31.97
C LEU A 111 -4.74 -24.69 30.69
N ILE A 112 -4.79 -25.51 29.64
CA ILE A 112 -4.12 -25.23 28.35
C ILE A 112 -4.79 -24.06 27.65
N TYR A 113 -6.12 -24.08 27.48
CA TYR A 113 -6.81 -23.02 26.74
C TYR A 113 -6.79 -21.67 27.49
N SER A 114 -6.82 -21.64 28.83
CA SER A 114 -6.70 -20.39 29.58
C SER A 114 -5.31 -19.75 29.43
N TRP A 115 -4.23 -20.55 29.43
CA TRP A 115 -2.89 -20.05 29.10
C TRP A 115 -2.83 -19.55 27.65
N GLN A 116 -3.30 -20.33 26.68
CA GLN A 116 -3.32 -19.95 25.26
C GLN A 116 -4.04 -18.60 25.05
N LEU A 117 -5.27 -18.48 25.57
CA LEU A 117 -6.07 -17.25 25.48
C LEU A 117 -5.44 -16.06 26.22
N SER A 118 -4.70 -16.28 27.32
CA SER A 118 -3.98 -15.20 28.00
C SER A 118 -2.96 -14.50 27.09
N THR A 119 -2.38 -15.22 26.12
CA THR A 119 -1.39 -14.62 25.19
C THR A 119 -1.98 -13.61 24.20
N LYS A 120 -3.31 -13.59 23.99
CA LYS A 120 -3.99 -12.56 23.17
C LYS A 120 -4.09 -11.18 23.86
N ILE A 121 -3.92 -11.12 25.18
CA ILE A 121 -4.21 -9.93 25.98
C ILE A 121 -2.91 -9.22 26.36
N LYS A 122 -2.75 -7.94 25.98
CA LYS A 122 -1.51 -7.17 26.24
C LYS A 122 -1.14 -7.16 27.72
N THR A 123 -2.15 -7.10 28.58
CA THR A 123 -2.02 -7.15 30.05
C THR A 123 -1.37 -8.43 30.60
N TYR A 124 -1.39 -9.55 29.85
CA TYR A 124 -0.76 -10.83 30.23
C TYR A 124 0.47 -11.18 29.36
N GLN A 125 0.73 -10.44 28.27
CA GLN A 125 1.93 -10.58 27.45
C GLN A 125 3.22 -10.13 28.16
N GLU A 126 3.13 -9.38 29.26
CA GLU A 126 4.28 -9.02 30.10
C GLU A 126 5.04 -10.29 30.54
N ILE A 127 6.34 -10.35 30.26
CA ILE A 127 7.16 -11.57 30.40
C ILE A 127 7.03 -12.24 31.78
N LYS A 128 6.95 -11.45 32.87
CA LYS A 128 6.76 -11.96 34.25
C LYS A 128 5.42 -12.65 34.44
N ARG A 129 4.33 -12.03 33.96
CA ARG A 129 2.95 -12.56 34.05
C ARG A 129 2.78 -13.77 33.15
N ARG A 130 3.37 -13.74 31.97
CA ARG A 130 3.37 -14.83 31.01
C ARG A 130 4.04 -16.09 31.56
N TRP A 131 5.20 -15.94 32.20
CA TRP A 131 5.86 -17.03 32.94
C TRP A 131 5.01 -17.54 34.12
N PHE A 132 4.37 -16.64 34.87
CA PHE A 132 3.50 -17.04 35.98
C PHE A 132 2.29 -17.87 35.52
N VAL A 133 1.57 -17.44 34.48
CA VAL A 133 0.43 -18.18 33.92
C VAL A 133 0.87 -19.52 33.32
N PHE A 134 1.98 -19.54 32.57
CA PHE A 134 2.55 -20.77 32.00
C PHE A 134 2.98 -21.77 33.08
N GLY A 135 3.66 -21.28 34.13
CA GLY A 135 4.06 -22.10 35.28
C GLY A 135 2.87 -22.67 36.05
N MET A 136 1.82 -21.87 36.26
CA MET A 136 0.58 -22.35 36.90
C MET A 136 -0.15 -23.40 36.07
N MET A 137 -0.20 -23.25 34.74
CA MET A 137 -0.70 -24.29 33.83
C MET A 137 0.10 -25.59 33.98
N LEU A 138 1.44 -25.51 33.89
CA LEU A 138 2.32 -26.68 33.94
C LEU A 138 2.26 -27.40 35.30
N LEU A 139 2.27 -26.65 36.41
CA LEU A 139 2.09 -27.19 37.76
C LEU A 139 0.72 -27.85 37.94
N GLY A 140 -0.35 -27.21 37.44
CA GLY A 140 -1.71 -27.77 37.49
C GLY A 140 -1.84 -29.08 36.71
N ILE A 141 -1.24 -29.16 35.52
CA ILE A 141 -1.21 -30.39 34.71
C ILE A 141 -0.45 -31.50 35.45
N ILE A 142 0.71 -31.21 36.02
CA ILE A 142 1.50 -32.17 36.80
C ILE A 142 0.70 -32.71 37.99
N MET A 143 0.14 -31.83 38.82
CA MET A 143 -0.58 -32.24 40.03
C MET A 143 -1.84 -33.05 39.71
N GLN A 144 -2.57 -32.65 38.68
CA GLN A 144 -3.77 -33.35 38.22
C GLN A 144 -3.42 -34.71 37.58
N TYR A 145 -2.30 -34.82 36.83
CA TYR A 145 -1.78 -36.09 36.33
C TYR A 145 -1.40 -37.03 37.47
N LEU A 146 -0.60 -36.56 38.43
CA LEU A 146 -0.15 -37.34 39.57
C LEU A 146 -1.33 -37.90 40.37
N TRP A 147 -2.34 -37.06 40.66
CA TRP A 147 -3.58 -37.53 41.28
C TRP A 147 -4.30 -38.60 40.44
N ALA A 148 -4.48 -38.35 39.14
CA ALA A 148 -5.22 -39.24 38.24
C ALA A 148 -4.57 -40.61 38.04
N PHE A 149 -3.24 -40.72 38.18
CA PHE A 149 -2.51 -41.98 38.08
C PHE A 149 -2.30 -42.68 39.44
N SER A 150 -2.07 -41.94 40.53
CA SER A 150 -1.85 -42.55 41.86
C SER A 150 -3.14 -43.13 42.49
N VAL A 151 -4.31 -42.50 42.29
CA VAL A 151 -5.57 -42.99 42.89
C VAL A 151 -6.05 -44.34 42.33
N PRO A 152 -6.04 -44.59 41.01
CA PRO A 152 -6.40 -45.90 40.46
C PRO A 152 -5.42 -46.99 40.89
N LEU A 153 -4.12 -46.64 40.98
CA LEU A 153 -3.10 -47.53 41.51
C LEU A 153 -3.48 -47.97 42.93
N ALA A 154 -3.82 -47.05 43.83
CA ALA A 154 -4.25 -47.42 45.17
C ALA A 154 -5.56 -48.24 45.19
N LYS A 155 -6.56 -47.86 44.38
CA LYS A 155 -7.86 -48.55 44.32
C LYS A 155 -7.80 -49.97 43.78
N ILE A 156 -6.86 -50.27 42.89
CA ILE A 156 -6.73 -51.60 42.26
C ILE A 156 -5.66 -52.42 43.00
N PHE A 157 -4.51 -51.82 43.28
CA PHE A 157 -3.32 -52.51 43.76
C PHE A 157 -3.38 -52.85 45.25
N ILE A 158 -3.99 -51.99 46.10
CA ILE A 158 -4.16 -52.30 47.54
C ILE A 158 -5.11 -53.50 47.73
N PRO A 159 -6.34 -53.53 47.15
CA PRO A 159 -7.22 -54.69 47.30
C PRO A 159 -6.64 -55.95 46.63
N PHE A 160 -5.98 -55.82 45.48
CA PHE A 160 -5.31 -56.95 44.82
C PHE A 160 -4.22 -57.55 45.70
N LEU A 161 -3.30 -56.75 46.24
CA LEU A 161 -2.23 -57.26 47.10
C LEU A 161 -2.78 -57.77 48.44
N ASN A 162 -3.80 -57.14 49.02
CA ASN A 162 -4.47 -57.70 50.22
C ASN A 162 -5.13 -59.06 49.92
N SER A 163 -5.69 -59.26 48.72
CA SER A 163 -6.24 -60.55 48.32
C SER A 163 -5.17 -61.63 48.13
N LYS A 164 -4.00 -61.26 47.58
CA LYS A 164 -2.88 -62.18 47.34
C LYS A 164 -1.99 -62.42 48.54
N ALA A 165 -1.87 -61.48 49.48
CA ALA A 165 -1.20 -61.70 50.76
C ALA A 165 -1.84 -62.86 51.54
N ASN A 166 -3.16 -63.01 51.47
CA ASN A 166 -3.89 -64.11 52.09
C ASN A 166 -3.73 -65.47 51.37
N GLU A 167 -3.11 -65.52 50.19
CA GLU A 167 -2.88 -66.74 49.40
C GLU A 167 -1.41 -67.22 49.47
N VAL A 168 -0.49 -66.41 49.99
CA VAL A 168 0.96 -66.68 49.96
C VAL A 168 1.47 -67.08 51.34
N SER A 169 1.42 -68.38 51.65
CA SER A 169 2.15 -68.93 52.79
C SER A 169 3.60 -69.23 52.41
N LEU A 170 4.56 -68.43 52.86
CA LEU A 170 5.97 -68.70 52.65
C LEU A 170 6.47 -69.74 53.66
N HIS A 171 7.39 -70.61 53.25
CA HIS A 171 7.95 -71.64 54.14
C HIS A 171 8.92 -71.08 55.20
N ASP A 172 9.28 -69.80 55.11
CA ASP A 172 10.14 -69.09 56.04
C ASP A 172 9.40 -67.89 56.66
N LYS A 173 9.05 -68.02 57.94
CA LYS A 173 8.34 -66.99 58.72
C LYS A 173 9.10 -65.67 58.78
N GLY A 174 10.44 -65.69 58.76
CA GLY A 174 11.23 -64.47 58.80
C GLY A 174 11.03 -63.62 57.55
N LEU A 175 10.84 -64.27 56.39
CA LEU A 175 10.63 -63.62 55.11
C LEU A 175 9.20 -63.11 54.95
N GLU A 176 8.22 -63.87 55.48
CA GLU A 176 6.81 -63.48 55.59
C GLU A 176 6.63 -62.23 56.47
N ASP A 177 7.13 -62.25 57.71
CA ASP A 177 7.08 -61.10 58.62
C ASP A 177 7.83 -59.88 58.06
N THR A 178 8.94 -60.06 57.34
CA THR A 178 9.70 -58.94 56.74
C THR A 178 8.97 -58.30 55.55
N MET A 179 8.29 -59.10 54.72
CA MET A 179 7.47 -58.61 53.61
C MET A 179 6.20 -57.89 54.10
N ILE A 180 5.54 -58.44 55.13
CA ILE A 180 4.31 -57.87 55.69
C ILE A 180 4.61 -56.60 56.49
N SER A 181 5.67 -56.57 57.31
CA SER A 181 6.04 -55.37 58.09
C SER A 181 6.52 -54.20 57.23
N ASN A 182 7.17 -54.46 56.09
CA ASN A 182 7.61 -53.41 55.15
C ASN A 182 6.58 -53.08 54.06
N PHE A 183 5.39 -53.69 54.07
CA PHE A 183 4.38 -53.53 53.03
C PHE A 183 3.97 -52.05 52.80
N SER A 184 3.90 -51.24 53.85
CA SER A 184 3.67 -49.79 53.76
C SER A 184 4.77 -49.08 52.96
N ASN A 185 6.04 -49.41 53.21
CA ASN A 185 7.19 -48.83 52.51
C ASN A 185 7.20 -49.22 51.02
N VAL A 186 6.82 -50.46 50.71
CA VAL A 186 6.65 -50.94 49.32
C VAL A 186 5.51 -50.20 48.62
N MET A 187 4.39 -49.96 49.30
CA MET A 187 3.28 -49.16 48.75
C MET A 187 3.68 -47.71 48.49
N HIS A 188 4.42 -47.07 49.40
CA HIS A 188 4.96 -45.72 49.18
C HIS A 188 5.92 -45.65 47.97
N LEU A 189 6.76 -46.67 47.78
CA LEU A 189 7.62 -46.79 46.58
C LEU A 189 6.77 -46.87 45.31
N VAL A 190 5.75 -47.74 45.28
CA VAL A 190 4.86 -47.94 44.13
C VAL A 190 4.06 -46.67 43.80
N PHE A 191 3.54 -45.95 44.80
CA PHE A 191 2.86 -44.67 44.58
C PHE A 191 3.80 -43.52 44.20
N SER A 192 5.11 -43.68 44.38
CA SER A 192 6.14 -42.72 43.94
C SER A 192 6.54 -42.91 42.47
N ILE A 193 6.21 -44.04 41.83
CA ILE A 193 6.58 -44.30 40.42
C ILE A 193 6.13 -43.18 39.46
N PRO A 194 4.88 -42.67 39.51
CA PRO A 194 4.45 -41.54 38.68
C PRO A 194 5.27 -40.26 38.92
N VAL A 195 5.74 -40.02 40.15
CA VAL A 195 6.58 -38.86 40.50
C VAL A 195 7.97 -39.01 39.88
N ILE A 196 8.57 -40.19 39.98
CA ILE A 196 9.88 -40.50 39.39
C ILE A 196 9.83 -40.32 37.87
N ILE A 197 8.76 -40.81 37.22
CA ILE A 197 8.53 -40.62 35.77
C ILE A 197 8.45 -39.13 35.42
N ILE A 198 7.68 -38.34 36.16
CA ILE A 198 7.60 -36.89 35.92
C ILE A 198 8.95 -36.20 36.15
N ILE A 199 9.72 -36.56 37.17
CA ILE A 199 11.06 -35.99 37.40
C ILE A 199 11.98 -36.28 36.22
N LEU A 200 11.98 -37.51 35.69
CA LEU A 200 12.78 -37.87 34.51
C LEU A 200 12.34 -37.08 33.26
N VAL A 201 11.03 -36.93 33.03
CA VAL A 201 10.49 -36.11 31.93
C VAL A 201 10.83 -34.63 32.09
N LEU A 202 10.80 -34.09 33.31
CA LEU A 202 11.18 -32.70 33.59
C LEU A 202 12.68 -32.46 33.41
N LEU A 203 13.53 -33.41 33.79
CA LEU A 203 14.99 -33.32 33.53
C LEU A 203 15.29 -33.35 32.03
N TRP A 204 14.60 -34.22 31.28
CA TRP A 204 14.70 -34.28 29.81
C TRP A 204 14.20 -32.97 29.15
N LEU A 205 13.06 -32.44 29.59
CA LEU A 205 12.52 -31.17 29.11
C LEU A 205 13.45 -30.00 29.44
N PHE A 206 14.00 -29.97 30.66
CA PHE A 206 14.94 -28.93 31.10
C PHE A 206 16.22 -28.92 30.27
N LYS A 207 16.74 -30.11 29.90
CA LYS A 207 17.87 -30.24 28.97
C LYS A 207 17.57 -29.54 27.63
N ILE A 208 16.43 -29.85 27.00
CA ILE A 208 16.03 -29.25 25.71
C ILE A 208 15.86 -27.72 25.83
N VAL A 209 15.22 -27.26 26.91
CA VAL A 209 15.03 -25.83 27.19
C VAL A 209 16.36 -25.12 27.44
N TYR A 210 17.35 -25.79 28.01
CA TYR A 210 18.70 -25.25 28.20
C TYR A 210 19.49 -25.18 26.89
N GLU A 211 19.44 -26.24 26.08
CA GLU A 211 20.11 -26.31 24.76
C GLU A 211 19.60 -25.24 23.79
N HIS A 212 18.29 -24.99 23.74
CA HIS A 212 17.66 -24.00 22.85
C HIS A 212 17.25 -22.69 23.55
N LYS A 213 17.85 -22.37 24.71
CA LYS A 213 17.40 -21.28 25.60
C LYS A 213 17.21 -19.92 24.93
N LYS A 214 18.06 -19.54 23.97
CA LYS A 214 17.96 -18.23 23.30
C LYS A 214 16.76 -18.18 22.34
N GLU A 215 16.67 -19.13 21.42
CA GLU A 215 15.58 -19.25 20.44
C GLU A 215 14.23 -19.35 21.17
N LEU A 216 14.10 -20.30 22.11
CA LEU A 216 12.86 -20.54 22.85
C LEU A 216 12.38 -19.35 23.69
N LEU A 217 13.29 -18.52 24.22
CA LEU A 217 12.91 -17.38 25.06
C LEU A 217 12.50 -16.16 24.21
N GLU A 218 13.02 -16.04 23.00
CA GLU A 218 12.55 -15.08 22.00
C GLU A 218 11.19 -15.48 21.43
N ASP A 219 11.03 -16.74 21.02
CA ASP A 219 9.74 -17.31 20.60
C ASP A 219 8.71 -17.19 21.71
N PHE A 220 9.03 -17.58 22.95
CA PHE A 220 8.11 -17.44 24.09
C PHE A 220 7.76 -15.97 24.39
N LYS A 221 8.56 -14.99 24.00
CA LYS A 221 8.20 -13.57 24.11
C LYS A 221 7.24 -13.13 23.00
N GLN A 222 7.48 -13.56 21.76
CA GLN A 222 6.76 -13.09 20.58
C GLN A 222 5.52 -13.92 20.21
N TRP A 223 5.44 -15.18 20.65
CA TRP A 223 4.35 -16.10 20.30
C TRP A 223 3.01 -15.55 20.77
N GLU A 224 2.03 -15.55 19.88
CA GLU A 224 0.64 -15.22 20.16
C GLU A 224 -0.16 -16.47 19.77
N TYR A 225 -1.08 -16.93 20.63
CA TYR A 225 -1.99 -18.00 20.24
C TYR A 225 -2.78 -17.56 19.01
N VAL A 226 -2.94 -18.45 18.05
CA VAL A 226 -3.73 -18.21 16.83
C VAL A 226 -4.92 -19.14 16.88
N PHE A 227 -6.12 -18.58 16.98
CA PHE A 227 -7.34 -19.36 17.03
C PHE A 227 -7.51 -20.10 15.71
N LYS A 228 -7.52 -21.44 15.75
CA LYS A 228 -7.85 -22.28 14.61
C LYS A 228 -9.21 -22.90 14.84
N VAL A 229 -10.21 -22.45 14.08
CA VAL A 229 -11.54 -23.07 14.10
C VAL A 229 -11.40 -24.52 13.60
N PRO A 230 -11.85 -25.55 14.34
CA PRO A 230 -11.75 -26.94 13.88
C PRO A 230 -12.46 -27.14 12.54
N GLY A 231 -11.84 -27.88 11.62
CA GLY A 231 -12.36 -28.06 10.25
C GLY A 231 -13.77 -28.63 10.19
N TRP A 232 -14.10 -29.55 11.10
CA TRP A 232 -15.45 -30.12 11.22
C TRP A 232 -16.52 -29.09 11.64
N LEU A 233 -16.14 -28.02 12.35
CA LEU A 233 -17.06 -26.95 12.72
C LEU A 233 -17.27 -25.98 11.55
N LEU A 234 -16.22 -25.74 10.77
CA LEU A 234 -16.27 -24.92 9.55
C LEU A 234 -17.18 -25.54 8.48
N SER A 235 -17.20 -26.87 8.32
CA SER A 235 -18.06 -27.55 7.33
C SER A 235 -19.57 -27.38 7.56
N PHE A 236 -20.00 -26.98 8.76
CA PHE A 236 -21.41 -26.66 9.07
C PHE A 236 -21.73 -25.17 9.01
N MET A 237 -20.78 -24.32 8.59
CA MET A 237 -20.94 -22.86 8.50
C MET A 237 -20.73 -22.35 7.08
N SER A 238 -21.75 -21.70 6.52
CA SER A 238 -21.61 -20.88 5.31
C SER A 238 -20.54 -19.79 5.48
N ASP A 239 -19.82 -19.43 4.41
CA ASP A 239 -18.73 -18.44 4.46
C ASP A 239 -19.11 -17.12 5.12
N ASP A 240 -20.34 -16.63 4.95
CA ASP A 240 -20.80 -15.42 5.62
C ASP A 240 -20.87 -15.54 7.16
N ARG A 241 -21.25 -16.71 7.68
CA ARG A 241 -21.17 -17.01 9.13
C ARG A 241 -19.73 -17.12 9.59
N GLN A 242 -18.85 -17.70 8.77
CA GLN A 242 -17.42 -17.78 9.07
C GLN A 242 -16.79 -16.37 9.16
N ARG A 243 -17.10 -15.47 8.21
CA ARG A 243 -16.69 -14.05 8.24
C ARG A 243 -17.23 -13.32 9.48
N LYS A 244 -18.52 -13.49 9.80
CA LYS A 244 -19.14 -12.90 11.00
C LYS A 244 -18.51 -13.41 12.31
N LEU A 245 -18.18 -14.69 12.38
CA LEU A 245 -17.46 -15.28 13.52
C LEU A 245 -16.03 -14.74 13.63
N ALA A 246 -15.29 -14.67 12.51
CA ALA A 246 -13.95 -14.08 12.45
C ALA A 246 -13.94 -12.63 12.95
N ALA A 247 -14.88 -11.80 12.46
CA ALA A 247 -15.03 -10.41 12.86
C ALA A 247 -15.41 -10.28 14.35
N ALA A 248 -16.33 -11.10 14.86
CA ALA A 248 -16.71 -11.11 16.26
C ALA A 248 -15.56 -11.54 17.19
N LEU A 249 -14.80 -12.57 16.82
CA LEU A 249 -13.62 -13.03 17.57
C LEU A 249 -12.52 -11.96 17.59
N HIS A 250 -12.21 -11.34 16.44
CA HIS A 250 -11.26 -10.24 16.38
C HIS A 250 -11.73 -9.08 17.27
N GLN A 251 -12.96 -8.59 17.08
CA GLN A 251 -13.54 -7.50 17.89
C GLN A 251 -13.54 -7.80 19.39
N PHE A 252 -13.67 -9.07 19.79
CA PHE A 252 -13.59 -9.49 21.17
C PHE A 252 -12.17 -9.35 21.75
N PHE A 253 -11.14 -9.85 21.04
CA PHE A 253 -9.75 -9.80 21.52
C PHE A 253 -9.04 -8.45 21.31
N THR A 254 -9.55 -7.57 20.45
CA THR A 254 -9.02 -6.22 20.26
C THR A 254 -9.33 -5.34 21.49
N GLU A 255 -8.38 -5.28 22.43
CA GLU A 255 -8.39 -4.32 23.53
C GLU A 255 -8.45 -2.89 22.98
N LYS A 256 -9.57 -2.20 23.22
CA LYS A 256 -9.72 -0.78 22.91
C LYS A 256 -9.25 0.05 24.09
N ASP A 257 -8.36 1.01 23.86
CA ASP A 257 -8.09 2.02 24.87
C ASP A 257 -9.35 2.88 25.05
N PRO A 258 -9.98 2.93 26.24
CA PRO A 258 -11.19 3.72 26.42
C PRO A 258 -10.95 5.22 26.29
N SER A 259 -9.70 5.69 26.38
CA SER A 259 -9.33 7.12 26.38
C SER A 259 -8.98 7.69 25.00
N GLN A 260 -8.82 6.84 23.98
CA GLN A 260 -8.48 7.26 22.62
C GLN A 260 -9.63 6.99 21.65
N LEU A 261 -9.78 7.84 20.63
CA LEU A 261 -10.70 7.59 19.53
C LEU A 261 -10.20 6.38 18.73
N PRO A 262 -11.09 5.52 18.21
CA PRO A 262 -10.67 4.36 17.43
C PRO A 262 -9.96 4.81 16.15
N GLU A 263 -8.75 4.29 15.94
CA GLU A 263 -8.00 4.52 14.70
C GLU A 263 -8.72 3.88 13.49
N PRO A 264 -8.46 4.36 12.26
CA PRO A 264 -9.07 3.83 11.04
C PRO A 264 -8.47 2.48 10.62
N ASP A 265 -8.75 1.45 11.41
CA ASP A 265 -8.36 0.06 11.14
C ASP A 265 -9.15 -0.48 9.93
N ILE A 266 -8.43 -1.06 8.96
CA ILE A 266 -9.01 -1.60 7.72
C ILE A 266 -9.01 -3.13 7.77
N TYR A 267 -10.20 -3.71 7.78
CA TYR A 267 -10.44 -5.14 7.80
C TYR A 267 -10.40 -5.71 6.37
N LEU A 268 -9.31 -6.41 6.04
CA LEU A 268 -9.09 -7.00 4.72
C LEU A 268 -9.96 -8.24 4.50
N GLY A 269 -10.00 -9.14 5.50
CA GLY A 269 -10.75 -10.39 5.44
C GLY A 269 -10.22 -11.47 6.39
N PRO A 270 -10.89 -12.63 6.49
CA PRO A 270 -10.41 -13.74 7.30
C PRO A 270 -9.22 -14.43 6.62
N ASN A 271 -8.16 -14.68 7.40
CA ASN A 271 -7.05 -15.55 7.03
C ASN A 271 -7.57 -16.94 6.62
N SER A 272 -7.02 -17.51 5.56
CA SER A 272 -7.52 -18.75 4.96
C SER A 272 -7.37 -20.00 5.84
N ASP A 273 -6.30 -20.10 6.63
CA ASP A 273 -6.00 -21.24 7.49
C ASP A 273 -6.62 -21.09 8.89
N THR A 274 -6.56 -19.89 9.45
CA THR A 274 -6.88 -19.64 10.86
C THR A 274 -8.31 -19.12 11.03
N ARG A 275 -8.83 -18.43 10.02
CA ARG A 275 -10.07 -17.64 10.06
C ARG A 275 -10.07 -16.51 11.09
N GLU A 276 -8.89 -16.07 11.58
CA GLU A 276 -8.77 -14.77 12.25
C GLU A 276 -8.83 -13.63 11.22
N MET A 277 -9.44 -12.48 11.56
CA MET A 277 -9.44 -11.32 10.65
C MET A 277 -8.04 -10.71 10.53
N VAL A 278 -7.60 -10.53 9.30
CA VAL A 278 -6.40 -9.77 8.93
C VAL A 278 -6.79 -8.30 8.78
N VAL A 279 -6.06 -7.43 9.47
CA VAL A 279 -6.39 -6.01 9.63
C VAL A 279 -5.12 -5.17 9.44
N ILE A 280 -5.21 -4.12 8.61
CA ILE A 280 -4.20 -3.06 8.56
C ILE A 280 -4.59 -2.05 9.65
N GLN A 281 -3.72 -1.84 10.65
CA GLN A 281 -3.96 -0.86 11.70
C GLN A 281 -3.98 0.57 11.13
N GLY A 282 -4.76 1.48 11.73
CA GLY A 282 -4.88 2.87 11.26
C GLY A 282 -3.54 3.61 11.16
N LYS A 283 -2.61 3.43 12.11
CA LYS A 283 -1.22 3.92 11.93
C LYS A 283 -0.50 3.28 10.73
N SER A 284 -0.64 1.96 10.52
CA SER A 284 -0.02 1.25 9.40
C SER A 284 -0.62 1.59 8.03
N LEU A 285 -1.84 2.13 7.98
CA LEU A 285 -2.46 2.61 6.74
C LEU A 285 -1.62 3.73 6.10
N THR A 286 -0.99 4.58 6.93
CA THR A 286 -0.06 5.65 6.49
C THR A 286 1.21 5.14 5.79
N LEU A 287 1.45 3.83 5.81
CA LEU A 287 2.59 3.19 5.12
C LEU A 287 2.24 2.72 3.69
N ASN A 288 1.09 3.17 3.18
CA ASN A 288 0.54 2.89 1.86
C ASN A 288 0.20 1.41 1.60
N VAL A 289 -0.65 1.17 0.61
CA VAL A 289 -1.17 -0.15 0.22
C VAL A 289 -1.03 -0.31 -1.29
N MET A 290 -0.46 -1.42 -1.73
CA MET A 290 -0.37 -1.80 -3.13
C MET A 290 -1.09 -3.14 -3.35
N ILE A 291 -1.97 -3.20 -4.35
CA ILE A 291 -2.78 -4.35 -4.72
C ILE A 291 -2.45 -4.75 -6.16
N ILE A 292 -1.88 -5.94 -6.35
CA ILE A 292 -1.45 -6.49 -7.66
C ILE A 292 -2.30 -7.72 -8.02
N GLY A 293 -2.55 -7.95 -9.31
CA GLY A 293 -3.33 -9.09 -9.80
C GLY A 293 -3.83 -8.90 -11.23
N ASN A 294 -4.01 -9.98 -11.97
CA ASN A 294 -4.53 -9.92 -13.35
C ASN A 294 -5.99 -9.36 -13.41
N ILE A 295 -6.48 -9.07 -14.61
CA ILE A 295 -7.89 -8.70 -14.85
C ILE A 295 -8.82 -9.83 -14.36
N GLY A 296 -9.98 -9.49 -13.81
CA GLY A 296 -10.96 -10.48 -13.32
C GLY A 296 -10.64 -11.15 -11.97
N THR A 297 -9.42 -11.02 -11.44
CA THR A 297 -9.03 -11.57 -10.11
C THR A 297 -9.79 -10.96 -8.93
N GLY A 298 -10.42 -9.81 -9.14
CA GLY A 298 -11.28 -9.14 -8.16
C GLY A 298 -10.62 -8.02 -7.36
N LYS A 299 -9.44 -7.50 -7.77
CA LYS A 299 -8.71 -6.40 -7.12
C LYS A 299 -9.63 -5.32 -6.50
N SER A 300 -10.40 -4.65 -7.36
CA SER A 300 -11.27 -3.53 -6.99
C SER A 300 -12.52 -4.02 -6.25
N ALA A 301 -13.14 -5.13 -6.65
CA ALA A 301 -14.39 -5.62 -6.04
C ALA A 301 -14.22 -6.29 -4.66
N ALA A 302 -13.12 -7.00 -4.43
CA ALA A 302 -12.88 -7.84 -3.25
C ALA A 302 -11.96 -7.19 -2.20
N LEU A 303 -11.19 -6.16 -2.57
CA LEU A 303 -10.42 -5.31 -1.64
C LEU A 303 -10.77 -3.83 -1.77
N GLY A 304 -10.68 -3.24 -2.97
CA GLY A 304 -10.87 -1.79 -3.16
C GLY A 304 -12.21 -1.25 -2.60
N LEU A 305 -13.34 -1.83 -3.02
CA LEU A 305 -14.68 -1.43 -2.60
C LEU A 305 -14.90 -1.69 -1.09
N PRO A 306 -14.53 -2.86 -0.52
CA PRO A 306 -14.51 -3.06 0.93
C PRO A 306 -13.66 -2.04 1.71
N MET A 307 -12.52 -1.61 1.18
CA MET A 307 -11.68 -0.58 1.82
C MET A 307 -12.36 0.80 1.74
N ALA A 308 -12.86 1.21 0.57
CA ALA A 308 -13.58 2.46 0.38
C ALA A 308 -14.82 2.57 1.28
N ASN A 309 -15.64 1.52 1.34
CA ASN A 309 -16.83 1.46 2.20
C ASN A 309 -16.48 1.58 3.70
N GLN A 310 -15.39 0.96 4.16
CA GLN A 310 -14.91 1.11 5.55
C GLN A 310 -14.40 2.52 5.84
N LEU A 311 -13.75 3.18 4.88
CA LEU A 311 -13.31 4.57 5.01
C LEU A 311 -14.50 5.54 5.08
N LEU A 312 -15.56 5.28 4.33
CA LEU A 312 -16.83 6.03 4.43
C LEU A 312 -17.55 5.78 5.77
N ASP A 313 -17.51 4.57 6.34
CA ASP A 313 -17.99 4.28 7.70
C ASP A 313 -17.27 5.20 8.72
N TYR A 314 -15.93 5.35 8.60
CA TYR A 314 -15.14 6.25 9.44
C TYR A 314 -15.44 7.74 9.19
N MET A 315 -15.61 8.16 7.93
CA MET A 315 -15.99 9.53 7.57
C MET A 315 -17.38 9.89 8.11
N ALA A 316 -18.37 9.01 7.97
CA ALA A 316 -19.71 9.21 8.52
C ALA A 316 -19.69 9.27 10.06
N SER A 317 -18.86 8.45 10.71
CA SER A 317 -18.59 8.54 12.14
C SER A 317 -17.93 9.86 12.53
N MET A 318 -16.99 10.38 11.74
CA MET A 318 -16.36 11.69 11.95
C MET A 318 -17.43 12.79 11.90
N ILE A 319 -18.23 12.87 10.83
CA ILE A 319 -19.27 13.91 10.66
C ILE A 319 -20.27 13.87 11.83
N ASN A 320 -20.75 12.68 12.21
CA ASN A 320 -21.68 12.50 13.33
C ASN A 320 -21.15 12.99 14.68
N ASN A 321 -19.83 12.91 14.90
CA ASN A 321 -19.18 13.37 16.12
C ASN A 321 -18.54 14.75 15.97
N PHE A 322 -18.56 15.36 14.77
CA PHE A 322 -17.75 16.53 14.41
C PHE A 322 -17.95 17.68 15.38
N LYS A 323 -19.21 18.02 15.73
CA LYS A 323 -19.51 19.07 16.70
C LYS A 323 -18.83 18.85 18.06
N ALA A 324 -18.97 17.66 18.62
CA ALA A 324 -18.40 17.31 19.92
C ALA A 324 -16.86 17.18 19.90
N LEU A 325 -16.26 16.92 18.73
CA LEU A 325 -14.81 16.91 18.54
C LEU A 325 -14.26 18.34 18.36
N TYR A 326 -14.92 19.16 17.56
CA TYR A 326 -14.51 20.52 17.19
C TYR A 326 -14.63 21.52 18.35
N GLU A 327 -15.58 21.31 19.26
CA GLU A 327 -15.72 22.09 20.51
C GLU A 327 -14.60 21.81 21.55
N ARG A 328 -13.66 20.90 21.29
CA ARG A 328 -12.54 20.59 22.20
C ARG A 328 -11.35 21.54 22.01
N GLU A 329 -10.76 21.99 23.11
CA GLU A 329 -9.52 22.78 23.12
C GLU A 329 -8.36 22.05 22.42
N ASP A 330 -8.30 20.72 22.52
CA ASP A 330 -7.26 19.87 21.91
C ASP A 330 -7.65 19.34 20.51
N TYR A 331 -8.65 19.91 19.84
CA TYR A 331 -9.09 19.47 18.51
C TYR A 331 -7.94 19.45 17.49
N HIS A 332 -7.18 20.53 17.38
CA HIS A 332 -6.05 20.67 16.45
C HIS A 332 -4.78 19.89 16.85
N THR A 333 -4.93 18.73 17.50
CA THR A 333 -3.83 17.82 17.83
C THR A 333 -3.86 16.57 16.97
N GLU A 334 -2.71 15.87 16.89
CA GLU A 334 -2.63 14.55 16.27
C GLU A 334 -3.58 13.52 16.89
N ALA A 335 -3.81 13.59 18.21
CA ALA A 335 -4.66 12.64 18.92
C ALA A 335 -6.15 12.77 18.56
N VAL A 336 -6.63 14.01 18.29
CA VAL A 336 -8.04 14.29 18.02
C VAL A 336 -8.29 14.42 16.52
N LYS A 337 -7.99 15.56 15.88
CA LYS A 337 -8.18 15.75 14.43
C LYS A 337 -7.33 14.76 13.62
N GLY A 338 -6.08 14.56 14.02
CA GLY A 338 -5.15 13.66 13.31
C GLY A 338 -5.45 12.16 13.41
N SER A 339 -6.48 11.73 14.16
CA SER A 339 -6.95 10.33 14.22
C SER A 339 -8.20 10.07 13.38
N GLN A 340 -8.88 11.11 12.89
CA GLN A 340 -10.12 10.98 12.11
C GLN A 340 -9.85 10.75 10.63
N VAL A 341 -10.77 10.08 9.92
CA VAL A 341 -10.85 10.11 8.46
C VAL A 341 -11.82 11.21 8.06
N ASN A 342 -11.38 12.18 7.25
CA ASN A 342 -12.24 13.30 6.84
C ASN A 342 -12.79 13.17 5.41
N GLY A 343 -12.25 12.27 4.60
CA GLY A 343 -12.61 12.14 3.20
C GLY A 343 -11.88 11.02 2.50
N ILE A 344 -12.23 10.83 1.22
CA ILE A 344 -11.53 9.94 0.29
C ILE A 344 -11.40 10.62 -1.07
N THR A 345 -10.28 10.37 -1.73
CA THR A 345 -10.10 10.64 -3.17
C THR A 345 -10.05 9.32 -3.92
N VAL A 346 -10.71 9.24 -5.08
CA VAL A 346 -10.76 8.07 -5.95
C VAL A 346 -10.49 8.48 -7.38
N ILE A 347 -9.57 7.80 -8.07
CA ILE A 347 -9.22 8.00 -9.47
C ILE A 347 -9.33 6.66 -10.20
N GLU A 348 -10.00 6.61 -11.36
CA GLU A 348 -10.29 5.38 -12.12
C GLU A 348 -10.42 5.65 -13.64
N PRO A 349 -10.11 4.67 -14.52
CA PRO A 349 -10.35 4.75 -15.97
C PRO A 349 -11.79 4.49 -16.43
N SER A 350 -12.56 3.65 -15.72
CA SER A 350 -13.78 3.01 -16.23
C SER A 350 -15.11 3.44 -15.58
N ASN A 351 -15.07 4.39 -14.64
CA ASN A 351 -16.21 4.90 -13.86
C ASN A 351 -16.98 3.89 -12.97
N ASP A 352 -16.86 2.56 -13.13
CA ASP A 352 -17.63 1.57 -12.35
C ASP A 352 -17.21 1.57 -10.86
N PHE A 353 -15.91 1.68 -10.56
CA PHE A 353 -15.46 1.82 -9.18
C PHE A 353 -15.96 3.14 -8.55
N CYS A 354 -15.86 4.26 -9.26
CA CYS A 354 -16.36 5.57 -8.85
C CYS A 354 -17.88 5.55 -8.61
N GLN A 355 -18.67 4.95 -9.51
CA GLN A 355 -20.11 4.80 -9.36
C GLN A 355 -20.47 3.92 -8.15
N ASN A 356 -19.70 2.86 -7.87
CA ASN A 356 -19.93 2.02 -6.71
C ASN A 356 -19.54 2.71 -5.39
N VAL A 357 -18.47 3.51 -5.38
CA VAL A 357 -18.15 4.40 -4.25
C VAL A 357 -19.23 5.46 -4.06
N TYR A 358 -19.74 6.08 -5.13
CA TYR A 358 -20.83 7.06 -5.06
C TYR A 358 -22.11 6.44 -4.47
N LYS A 359 -22.47 5.21 -4.86
CA LYS A 359 -23.57 4.44 -4.22
C LYS A 359 -23.34 4.26 -2.71
N PHE A 360 -22.11 3.98 -2.27
CA PHE A 360 -21.79 3.93 -0.84
C PHE A 360 -21.98 5.29 -0.16
N VAL A 361 -21.52 6.39 -0.76
CA VAL A 361 -21.68 7.75 -0.22
C VAL A 361 -23.16 8.08 0.03
N LEU A 362 -24.02 7.78 -0.94
CA LEU A 362 -25.48 7.90 -0.80
C LEU A 362 -26.04 6.97 0.29
N ALA A 363 -25.60 5.72 0.36
CA ALA A 363 -26.01 4.77 1.39
C ALA A 363 -25.60 5.20 2.83
N HIS A 364 -24.50 5.95 2.97
CA HIS A 364 -24.07 6.59 4.21
C HIS A 364 -24.80 7.90 4.53
N LYS A 365 -25.64 8.43 3.62
CA LYS A 365 -26.27 9.76 3.71
C LYS A 365 -25.27 10.91 3.88
N ILE A 366 -24.06 10.76 3.34
CA ILE A 366 -23.10 11.87 3.28
C ILE A 366 -23.68 12.93 2.32
N PRO A 367 -23.69 14.23 2.67
CA PRO A 367 -24.30 15.25 1.83
C PRO A 367 -23.65 15.34 0.44
N GLU A 368 -24.48 15.38 -0.60
CA GLU A 368 -24.01 15.50 -1.99
C GLU A 368 -23.20 16.78 -2.23
N SER A 369 -23.46 17.86 -1.49
CA SER A 369 -22.67 19.11 -1.50
C SER A 369 -21.24 18.98 -0.95
N ALA A 370 -20.88 17.81 -0.41
CA ALA A 370 -19.51 17.46 -0.03
C ALA A 370 -18.85 16.46 -1.00
N VAL A 371 -19.56 16.05 -2.06
CA VAL A 371 -19.07 15.20 -3.13
C VAL A 371 -18.69 16.08 -4.31
N PHE A 372 -17.51 15.83 -4.87
CA PHE A 372 -17.06 16.42 -6.12
C PHE A 372 -16.73 15.28 -7.07
N TYR A 373 -17.51 15.14 -8.14
CA TYR A 373 -17.44 14.00 -9.05
C TYR A 373 -17.12 14.50 -10.46
N LEU A 374 -15.85 14.35 -10.84
CA LEU A 374 -15.38 14.60 -12.19
C LEU A 374 -15.66 13.38 -13.08
N ASP A 375 -16.43 13.59 -14.13
CA ASP A 375 -16.70 12.58 -15.15
C ASP A 375 -16.79 13.25 -16.53
N PRO A 376 -15.73 13.19 -17.36
CA PRO A 376 -15.70 13.79 -18.69
C PRO A 376 -16.87 13.35 -19.59
N THR A 377 -17.49 12.19 -19.35
CA THR A 377 -18.63 11.70 -20.12
C THR A 377 -19.94 12.43 -19.76
N ASN A 378 -20.12 12.82 -18.50
CA ASN A 378 -21.32 13.49 -17.97
C ASN A 378 -21.37 14.97 -18.40
N PRO A 379 -22.43 15.46 -19.09
CA PRO A 379 -22.56 16.87 -19.47
C PRO A 379 -22.61 17.84 -18.29
N ASP A 380 -23.18 17.41 -17.16
CA ASP A 380 -23.38 18.22 -15.96
C ASP A 380 -22.23 18.06 -14.94
N THR A 381 -21.11 17.45 -15.35
CA THR A 381 -19.91 17.36 -14.48
C THR A 381 -19.40 18.76 -14.13
N PRO A 382 -18.98 19.02 -12.88
CA PRO A 382 -18.23 20.22 -12.55
C PRO A 382 -16.86 20.22 -13.25
N SER A 383 -16.27 21.42 -13.37
CA SER A 383 -14.90 21.61 -13.87
C SER A 383 -13.91 21.82 -12.71
N ILE A 384 -12.63 21.50 -12.93
CA ILE A 384 -11.55 21.66 -11.96
C ILE A 384 -10.45 22.57 -12.52
N ASN A 385 -10.05 23.59 -11.75
CA ASN A 385 -9.02 24.54 -12.18
C ASN A 385 -7.64 24.12 -11.68
N PHE A 386 -6.86 23.42 -12.53
CA PHE A 386 -5.47 23.07 -12.26
C PHE A 386 -4.49 24.26 -12.28
N VAL A 387 -4.92 25.43 -12.74
CA VAL A 387 -4.12 26.66 -12.71
C VAL A 387 -4.26 27.38 -11.35
N HIS A 388 -5.20 26.97 -10.48
CA HIS A 388 -5.38 27.51 -9.13
C HIS A 388 -4.25 27.10 -8.16
N GLY A 389 -3.95 27.94 -7.16
CA GLY A 389 -2.92 27.68 -6.12
C GLY A 389 -1.58 28.38 -6.35
N PRO A 390 -0.46 27.91 -5.75
CA PRO A 390 0.85 28.58 -5.85
C PRO A 390 1.45 28.54 -7.26
N VAL A 391 2.01 29.66 -7.73
CA VAL A 391 2.54 29.80 -9.12
C VAL A 391 3.60 28.74 -9.44
N ASP A 392 4.62 28.59 -8.59
CA ASP A 392 5.73 27.67 -8.84
C ASP A 392 5.26 26.20 -8.92
N LYS A 393 4.28 25.82 -8.08
CA LYS A 393 3.76 24.45 -8.00
C LYS A 393 2.80 24.12 -9.13
N VAL A 394 1.99 25.07 -9.56
CA VAL A 394 1.15 24.97 -10.76
C VAL A 394 2.04 24.83 -11.99
N ALA A 395 3.08 25.65 -12.12
CA ALA A 395 4.02 25.59 -13.22
C ALA A 395 4.80 24.26 -13.24
N GLU A 396 5.35 23.82 -12.11
CA GLU A 396 6.04 22.52 -11.98
C GLU A 396 5.14 21.35 -12.41
N MET A 397 3.90 21.33 -11.95
CA MET A 397 2.90 20.30 -12.25
C MET A 397 2.54 20.24 -13.74
N LEU A 398 2.09 21.37 -14.30
CA LEU A 398 1.67 21.44 -15.70
C LEU A 398 2.85 21.16 -16.63
N CYS A 399 4.04 21.70 -16.34
CA CYS A 399 5.26 21.33 -17.06
C CYS A 399 5.54 19.82 -16.97
N SER A 400 5.49 19.24 -15.77
CA SER A 400 5.87 17.83 -15.58
C SER A 400 4.89 16.84 -16.21
N VAL A 401 3.63 17.21 -16.42
CA VAL A 401 2.66 16.35 -17.12
C VAL A 401 2.65 16.64 -18.61
N LEU A 402 2.55 17.91 -19.03
CA LEU A 402 2.35 18.26 -20.44
C LEU A 402 3.60 18.07 -21.31
N THR A 403 4.81 18.33 -20.80
CA THR A 403 6.05 18.04 -21.57
C THR A 403 6.48 16.56 -21.48
N GLY A 404 5.72 15.73 -20.76
CA GLY A 404 5.90 14.27 -20.78
C GLY A 404 5.08 13.58 -21.88
N LEU A 405 4.38 14.35 -22.73
CA LEU A 405 3.46 13.86 -23.76
C LEU A 405 3.94 14.14 -25.19
N SER A 406 4.85 15.10 -25.36
CA SER A 406 5.62 15.25 -26.61
C SER A 406 6.63 14.09 -26.80
N ASP A 407 6.89 13.31 -25.75
CA ASP A 407 7.76 12.14 -25.74
C ASP A 407 7.11 10.87 -26.34
N ASN A 408 6.92 10.88 -27.66
CA ASN A 408 6.81 9.63 -28.45
C ASN A 408 8.18 8.93 -28.56
N GLY A 409 8.85 8.69 -27.42
CA GLY A 409 10.06 7.88 -27.27
C GLY A 409 11.35 8.35 -27.94
N ALA A 410 11.33 9.46 -28.69
CA ALA A 410 12.45 9.89 -29.55
C ALA A 410 12.71 11.42 -29.57
N GLY A 411 12.16 12.17 -28.61
CA GLY A 411 12.41 13.60 -28.48
C GLY A 411 13.87 13.91 -28.14
N ASN A 412 14.52 14.80 -28.90
CA ASN A 412 15.84 15.29 -28.51
C ASN A 412 15.70 16.11 -27.20
N PRO A 413 16.47 15.81 -26.13
CA PRO A 413 16.35 16.45 -24.82
C PRO A 413 16.37 17.98 -24.82
N PHE A 414 17.01 18.58 -25.83
CA PHE A 414 16.99 20.03 -26.05
C PHE A 414 15.57 20.59 -26.23
N PHE A 415 14.71 19.93 -27.02
CA PHE A 415 13.34 20.38 -27.25
C PHE A 415 12.49 20.22 -25.98
N ILE A 416 12.60 19.10 -25.28
CA ILE A 416 11.87 18.86 -24.02
C ILE A 416 12.20 19.96 -23.00
N GLN A 417 13.48 20.34 -22.87
CA GLN A 417 13.91 21.40 -21.97
C GLN A 417 13.41 22.79 -22.44
N SER A 418 13.38 23.05 -23.74
CA SER A 418 12.84 24.29 -24.33
C SER A 418 11.32 24.41 -24.13
N GLU A 419 10.55 23.35 -24.42
CA GLU A 419 9.11 23.26 -24.14
C GLU A 419 8.81 23.49 -22.66
N ARG A 420 9.58 22.85 -21.77
CA ARG A 420 9.44 23.00 -20.31
C ARG A 420 9.73 24.42 -19.86
N SER A 421 10.79 25.04 -20.38
CA SER A 421 11.15 26.43 -20.07
C SER A 421 10.06 27.39 -20.54
N HIS A 422 9.65 27.29 -21.80
CA HIS A 422 8.63 28.14 -22.41
C HIS A 422 7.28 28.05 -21.68
N LEU A 423 6.79 26.82 -21.43
CA LEU A 423 5.55 26.58 -20.68
C LEU A 423 5.59 27.17 -19.29
N LYS A 424 6.74 27.04 -18.60
CA LYS A 424 6.95 27.64 -17.29
C LYS A 424 6.73 29.16 -17.39
N GLN A 425 7.43 29.85 -18.29
CA GLN A 425 7.29 31.31 -18.45
C GLN A 425 5.84 31.74 -18.75
N HIS A 426 5.12 30.98 -19.58
CA HIS A 426 3.73 31.26 -19.92
C HIS A 426 2.80 31.14 -18.70
N ILE A 427 2.99 30.13 -17.85
CA ILE A 427 2.20 29.96 -16.63
C ILE A 427 2.51 31.06 -15.60
N TYR A 428 3.76 31.51 -15.50
CA TYR A 428 4.10 32.63 -14.61
C TYR A 428 3.47 33.93 -15.12
N LEU A 429 3.59 34.25 -16.41
CA LEU A 429 2.94 35.43 -16.98
C LEU A 429 1.41 35.39 -16.80
N LEU A 430 0.78 34.26 -17.11
CA LEU A 430 -0.66 34.03 -16.94
C LEU A 430 -1.15 34.33 -15.51
N LYS A 431 -0.31 34.09 -14.50
CA LYS A 431 -0.68 34.29 -13.09
C LYS A 431 -0.20 35.60 -12.47
N LEU A 432 0.83 36.24 -13.03
CA LEU A 432 1.46 37.42 -12.43
C LEU A 432 1.08 38.74 -13.12
N HIS A 433 0.64 38.70 -14.39
CA HIS A 433 0.26 39.91 -15.14
C HIS A 433 -0.91 40.67 -14.50
N ASN A 434 -1.84 39.96 -13.84
CA ASN A 434 -2.95 40.56 -13.13
C ASN A 434 -3.40 39.70 -11.92
N PRO A 435 -3.26 40.17 -10.67
CA PRO A 435 -3.68 39.43 -9.47
C PRO A 435 -5.18 39.16 -9.37
N THR A 436 -6.03 39.97 -10.01
CA THR A 436 -7.50 39.81 -9.96
C THR A 436 -8.02 38.92 -11.08
N PHE A 437 -7.14 38.39 -11.93
CA PHE A 437 -7.52 37.55 -13.07
C PHE A 437 -7.60 36.07 -12.66
N ASP A 438 -8.79 35.46 -12.80
CA ASP A 438 -8.96 34.03 -12.59
C ASP A 438 -8.30 33.25 -13.73
N ALA A 439 -7.02 32.93 -13.53
CA ALA A 439 -6.22 32.13 -14.44
C ALA A 439 -6.77 30.70 -14.54
N ARG A 440 -7.12 30.26 -15.75
CA ARG A 440 -7.74 28.97 -16.07
C ARG A 440 -7.01 28.30 -17.24
N PHE A 441 -7.26 27.01 -17.44
CA PHE A 441 -6.57 26.23 -18.49
C PHE A 441 -6.87 26.75 -19.90
N GLU A 442 -8.09 27.27 -20.16
CA GLU A 442 -8.41 27.89 -21.45
C GLU A 442 -7.57 29.14 -21.75
N HIS A 443 -7.30 29.99 -20.76
CA HIS A 443 -6.47 31.18 -20.95
C HIS A 443 -5.02 30.81 -21.32
N LEU A 444 -4.50 29.68 -20.83
CA LEU A 444 -3.19 29.15 -21.24
C LEU A 444 -3.20 28.68 -22.70
N ILE A 445 -4.29 28.05 -23.16
CA ILE A 445 -4.46 27.66 -24.57
C ILE A 445 -4.58 28.91 -25.46
N ASP A 446 -5.29 29.95 -25.02
CA ASP A 446 -5.44 31.20 -25.76
C ASP A 446 -4.07 31.89 -25.96
N MET A 447 -3.22 31.93 -24.92
CA MET A 447 -1.83 32.43 -25.03
C MET A 447 -1.02 31.70 -26.10
N TYR A 448 -1.10 30.36 -26.16
CA TYR A 448 -0.39 29.56 -27.17
C TYR A 448 -0.96 29.70 -28.59
N ASN A 449 -2.13 30.34 -28.75
CA ASN A 449 -2.74 30.56 -30.06
C ASN A 449 -2.70 32.03 -30.52
N ASP A 450 -2.33 32.96 -29.65
CA ASP A 450 -2.34 34.40 -29.91
C ASP A 450 -1.10 35.10 -29.30
N ALA A 451 -0.05 35.27 -30.10
CA ALA A 451 1.18 35.92 -29.66
C ALA A 451 1.00 37.42 -29.32
N ASN A 452 0.01 38.09 -29.93
CA ASN A 452 -0.34 39.47 -29.61
C ASN A 452 -1.05 39.55 -28.24
N LEU A 453 -1.83 38.53 -27.85
CA LEU A 453 -2.36 38.43 -26.48
C LEU A 453 -1.24 38.31 -25.44
N VAL A 454 -0.27 37.42 -25.67
CA VAL A 454 0.89 37.24 -24.77
C VAL A 454 1.66 38.54 -24.59
N PHE A 455 1.92 39.26 -25.68
CA PHE A 455 2.59 40.57 -25.64
C PHE A 455 1.81 41.61 -24.82
N ASN A 456 0.49 41.69 -24.98
CA ASN A 456 -0.34 42.60 -24.19
C ASN A 456 -0.38 42.23 -22.69
N MET A 457 -0.37 40.94 -22.35
CA MET A 457 -0.23 40.47 -20.97
C MET A 457 1.16 40.81 -20.40
N HIS A 458 2.21 40.71 -21.21
CA HIS A 458 3.57 41.07 -20.84
C HIS A 458 3.72 42.57 -20.55
N LEU A 459 3.12 43.45 -21.37
CA LEU A 459 3.03 44.89 -21.07
C LEU A 459 2.29 45.14 -19.73
N SER A 460 1.21 44.40 -19.46
CA SER A 460 0.48 44.50 -18.18
C SER A 460 1.32 44.03 -16.99
N LEU A 461 2.25 43.08 -17.17
CA LEU A 461 3.22 42.68 -16.16
C LEU A 461 4.26 43.78 -15.93
N LYS A 462 4.75 44.44 -16.99
CA LYS A 462 5.73 45.55 -16.90
C LYS A 462 5.21 46.72 -16.09
N GLU A 463 3.96 47.12 -16.29
CA GLU A 463 3.32 48.21 -15.53
C GLU A 463 3.26 47.94 -14.01
N ARG A 464 3.40 46.67 -13.60
CA ARG A 464 3.38 46.25 -12.19
C ARG A 464 4.77 46.17 -11.56
N LEU A 465 5.86 46.21 -12.33
CA LEU A 465 7.21 46.11 -11.78
C LEU A 465 7.56 47.37 -10.96
N PRO A 466 8.04 47.22 -9.70
CA PRO A 466 8.50 48.36 -8.92
C PRO A 466 9.76 48.96 -9.54
N HIS A 467 9.85 50.29 -9.54
CA HIS A 467 10.91 51.03 -10.23
C HIS A 467 12.31 50.77 -9.62
N ASP A 468 12.37 50.48 -8.33
CA ASP A 468 13.58 50.03 -7.64
C ASP A 468 13.27 48.78 -6.80
N ILE A 469 13.73 47.63 -7.28
CA ILE A 469 13.56 46.33 -6.62
C ILE A 469 14.53 46.19 -5.43
N GLU A 470 15.73 46.78 -5.51
CA GLU A 470 16.77 46.61 -4.48
C GLU A 470 16.48 47.48 -3.24
N ALA A 471 15.68 48.53 -3.38
CA ALA A 471 15.14 49.31 -2.26
C ALA A 471 14.08 48.58 -1.40
N ILE A 472 13.54 47.45 -1.86
CA ILE A 472 12.54 46.68 -1.09
C ILE A 472 13.23 46.06 0.12
N ALA A 473 12.78 46.42 1.33
CA ALA A 473 13.40 46.00 2.58
C ALA A 473 13.25 44.50 2.83
N ASP A 474 12.05 43.94 2.65
CA ASP A 474 11.82 42.52 2.82
C ASP A 474 12.61 41.69 1.80
N ARG A 475 13.25 40.62 2.29
CA ARG A 475 14.12 39.78 1.47
C ARG A 475 13.30 38.97 0.46
N ASP A 476 12.15 38.46 0.87
CA ASP A 476 11.40 37.50 0.06
C ASP A 476 10.49 38.20 -0.95
N GLU A 477 9.93 39.35 -0.60
CA GLU A 477 9.33 40.28 -1.57
C GLU A 477 10.36 40.76 -2.61
N ARG A 478 11.56 41.16 -2.19
CA ARG A 478 12.65 41.53 -3.12
C ARG A 478 13.02 40.37 -4.04
N ASN A 479 13.17 39.15 -3.50
CA ASN A 479 13.43 37.95 -4.30
C ASN A 479 12.30 37.65 -5.29
N HIS A 480 11.04 37.79 -4.87
CA HIS A 480 9.88 37.63 -5.73
C HIS A 480 9.95 38.58 -6.93
N TRP A 481 10.12 39.89 -6.71
CA TRP A 481 10.20 40.86 -7.79
C TRP A 481 11.44 40.67 -8.69
N ARG A 482 12.57 40.18 -8.17
CA ARG A 482 13.71 39.76 -9.01
C ARG A 482 13.38 38.59 -9.93
N ILE A 483 12.57 37.63 -9.48
CA ILE A 483 12.06 36.54 -10.33
C ILE A 483 11.10 37.11 -11.39
N VAL A 484 10.18 38.01 -11.02
CA VAL A 484 9.27 38.68 -11.98
C VAL A 484 10.06 39.44 -13.05
N LYS A 485 11.13 40.14 -12.68
CA LYS A 485 12.01 40.83 -13.63
C LYS A 485 12.74 39.88 -14.59
N GLN A 486 13.17 38.70 -14.14
CA GLN A 486 13.75 37.69 -15.05
C GLN A 486 12.73 37.13 -16.05
N ILE A 487 11.46 37.02 -15.64
CA ILE A 487 10.36 36.63 -16.53
C ILE A 487 10.12 37.73 -17.56
N ASP A 488 10.09 38.99 -17.13
CA ASP A 488 9.97 40.18 -17.99
C ASP A 488 11.06 40.24 -19.07
N GLU A 489 12.33 40.16 -18.66
CA GLU A 489 13.50 40.12 -19.55
C GLU A 489 13.43 38.95 -20.55
N TRP A 490 12.87 37.81 -20.15
CA TRP A 490 12.69 36.67 -21.04
C TRP A 490 11.64 36.93 -22.13
N PHE A 491 10.51 37.56 -21.80
CA PHE A 491 9.48 37.85 -22.81
C PHE A 491 9.95 38.93 -23.81
N ASP A 492 10.69 39.96 -23.36
CA ASP A 492 11.30 40.97 -24.24
C ASP A 492 12.21 40.38 -25.33
N LEU A 493 12.94 39.31 -24.98
CA LEU A 493 13.86 38.66 -25.91
C LEU A 493 13.14 37.76 -26.92
N ASN A 494 11.99 37.19 -26.58
CA ASN A 494 11.33 36.14 -27.36
C ASN A 494 10.08 36.60 -28.12
N TYR A 495 9.29 37.53 -27.58
CA TYR A 495 8.07 38.06 -28.21
C TYR A 495 8.34 39.43 -28.83
N VAL A 496 8.65 39.45 -30.12
CA VAL A 496 9.08 40.68 -30.82
C VAL A 496 8.16 41.02 -32.00
N PRO A 497 8.09 42.30 -32.41
CA PRO A 497 7.46 42.68 -33.67
C PRO A 497 8.12 41.98 -34.87
N GLU A 498 7.30 41.53 -35.82
CA GLU A 498 7.74 40.98 -37.09
C GLU A 498 8.34 42.10 -37.96
N ILE A 499 9.54 41.87 -38.49
CA ILE A 499 10.31 42.84 -39.29
C ILE A 499 10.41 42.32 -40.71
N PHE A 500 9.90 43.08 -41.68
CA PHE A 500 9.94 42.71 -43.09
C PHE A 500 11.35 42.87 -43.67
N GLY A 501 11.97 41.79 -44.16
CA GLY A 501 13.30 41.83 -44.79
C GLY A 501 14.44 41.11 -44.02
N GLY A 502 14.15 40.43 -42.91
CA GLY A 502 14.99 39.34 -42.38
C GLY A 502 16.29 39.69 -41.65
N ARG A 503 16.91 40.88 -41.83
CA ARG A 503 18.05 41.34 -41.02
C ARG A 503 18.00 42.85 -40.74
N GLY A 504 17.85 43.22 -39.47
CA GLY A 504 18.43 44.44 -38.85
C GLY A 504 17.98 45.84 -39.30
N GLY A 505 17.06 46.01 -40.26
CA GLY A 505 16.68 47.35 -40.74
C GLY A 505 15.38 47.41 -41.54
N GLY A 506 14.48 46.46 -41.36
CA GLY A 506 13.18 46.41 -42.05
C GLY A 506 12.09 47.22 -41.35
N GLU A 507 10.99 47.46 -42.06
CA GLU A 507 9.77 48.04 -41.47
C GLU A 507 9.03 47.00 -40.62
N ILE A 508 8.41 47.47 -39.54
CA ILE A 508 7.56 46.64 -38.67
C ILE A 508 6.28 46.28 -39.42
N VAL A 509 5.91 45.01 -39.43
CA VAL A 509 4.64 44.54 -39.99
C VAL A 509 3.51 44.85 -39.01
N TYR A 510 2.47 45.52 -39.48
CA TYR A 510 1.26 45.80 -38.71
C TYR A 510 0.11 44.91 -39.18
N HIS A 511 -0.80 44.56 -38.27
CA HIS A 511 -2.04 43.87 -38.62
C HIS A 511 -2.92 44.76 -39.49
N THR A 512 -3.15 44.36 -40.73
CA THR A 512 -3.99 45.08 -41.70
C THR A 512 -5.49 44.82 -41.52
N GLU A 513 -5.87 43.76 -40.79
CA GLU A 513 -7.25 43.35 -40.53
C GLU A 513 -7.36 42.64 -39.16
N GLY A 514 -8.58 42.48 -38.63
CA GLY A 514 -8.84 41.66 -37.42
C GLY A 514 -8.72 42.41 -36.08
N LYS A 515 -8.69 41.62 -34.97
CA LYS A 515 -8.74 42.10 -33.57
C LYS A 515 -7.65 43.12 -33.21
N TYR A 516 -6.48 43.00 -33.83
CA TYR A 516 -5.29 43.79 -33.54
C TYR A 516 -4.98 44.83 -34.62
N TYR A 517 -5.97 45.23 -35.42
CA TYR A 517 -5.81 46.21 -36.49
C TYR A 517 -4.98 47.44 -36.07
N GLY A 518 -3.93 47.75 -36.84
CA GLY A 518 -3.02 48.86 -36.56
C GLY A 518 -2.00 48.63 -35.44
N GLN A 519 -2.00 47.46 -34.78
CA GLN A 519 -0.93 47.05 -33.86
C GLN A 519 0.17 46.28 -34.60
N PRO A 520 1.42 46.28 -34.11
CA PRO A 520 2.48 45.43 -34.66
C PRO A 520 2.09 43.96 -34.56
N LYS A 521 2.40 43.19 -35.61
CA LYS A 521 2.26 41.73 -35.61
C LYS A 521 3.42 41.15 -34.79
N ILE A 522 3.11 40.45 -33.72
CA ILE A 522 4.12 39.85 -32.82
C ILE A 522 4.40 38.41 -33.26
N ILE A 523 5.68 38.04 -33.21
CA ILE A 523 6.15 36.67 -33.42
C ILE A 523 6.84 36.16 -32.15
N ASP A 524 6.61 34.88 -31.85
CA ASP A 524 7.39 34.13 -30.85
C ASP A 524 8.61 33.51 -31.53
N LYS A 525 9.81 33.92 -31.12
CA LYS A 525 11.08 33.36 -31.63
C LYS A 525 11.26 31.88 -31.25
N GLN A 526 10.56 31.39 -30.23
CA GLN A 526 10.66 30.00 -29.77
C GLN A 526 9.62 29.07 -30.42
N GLU A 527 8.72 29.58 -31.27
CA GLU A 527 7.57 28.84 -31.80
C GLU A 527 7.98 27.51 -32.46
N THR A 528 9.13 27.49 -33.15
CA THR A 528 9.69 26.30 -33.79
C THR A 528 10.13 25.21 -32.81
N PHE A 529 10.57 25.59 -31.60
CA PHE A 529 11.04 24.67 -30.56
C PHE A 529 9.92 24.18 -29.65
N VAL A 530 8.70 24.73 -29.75
CA VAL A 530 7.56 24.40 -28.86
C VAL A 530 6.33 23.87 -29.60
N ARG A 531 6.51 23.42 -30.85
CA ARG A 531 5.43 22.88 -31.69
C ARG A 531 4.78 21.63 -31.11
N GLY A 532 5.53 20.73 -30.47
CA GLY A 532 5.00 19.50 -29.87
C GLY A 532 4.03 19.79 -28.74
N LEU A 533 4.45 20.64 -27.81
CA LEU A 533 3.63 21.17 -26.73
C LEU A 533 2.40 21.93 -27.24
N ARG A 534 2.53 22.78 -28.27
CA ARG A 534 1.39 23.50 -28.85
C ARG A 534 0.35 22.56 -29.46
N ASN A 535 0.79 21.50 -30.15
CA ASN A 535 -0.09 20.45 -30.65
C ASN A 535 -0.82 19.76 -29.48
N THR A 536 -0.10 19.33 -28.45
CA THR A 536 -0.67 18.68 -27.26
C THR A 536 -1.74 19.56 -26.57
N LEU A 537 -1.48 20.86 -26.40
CA LEU A 537 -2.45 21.81 -25.85
C LEU A 537 -3.69 21.98 -26.75
N ASN A 538 -3.49 22.00 -28.07
CA ASN A 538 -4.58 22.08 -29.03
C ASN A 538 -5.42 20.80 -29.08
N ASP A 539 -4.81 19.61 -28.96
CA ASP A 539 -5.51 18.33 -28.92
C ASP A 539 -6.40 18.22 -27.65
N ILE A 540 -5.88 18.64 -26.49
CA ILE A 540 -6.66 18.75 -25.24
C ILE A 540 -7.81 19.77 -25.39
N SER A 541 -7.56 20.91 -26.04
CA SER A 541 -8.56 21.98 -26.27
C SER A 541 -9.67 21.57 -27.24
N ALA A 542 -9.33 20.77 -28.25
CA ALA A 542 -10.24 20.31 -29.30
C ALA A 542 -11.20 19.22 -28.81
N GLN A 543 -10.80 18.40 -27.83
CA GLN A 543 -11.59 17.31 -27.28
C GLN A 543 -12.68 17.83 -26.30
N PRO A 544 -13.99 17.80 -26.65
CA PRO A 544 -15.02 18.45 -25.85
C PRO A 544 -15.21 17.87 -24.45
N LEU A 545 -14.88 16.58 -24.25
CA LEU A 545 -14.97 15.93 -22.93
C LEU A 545 -13.92 16.47 -21.94
N LEU A 546 -12.68 16.72 -22.41
CA LEU A 546 -11.64 17.35 -21.60
C LEU A 546 -11.90 18.82 -21.38
N ARG A 547 -12.34 19.54 -22.42
CA ARG A 547 -12.74 20.95 -22.31
C ARG A 547 -13.80 21.15 -21.21
N ARG A 548 -14.73 20.20 -21.05
CA ARG A 548 -15.77 20.22 -20.02
C ARG A 548 -15.18 20.19 -18.59
N VAL A 549 -14.19 19.34 -18.33
CA VAL A 549 -13.59 19.22 -16.99
C VAL A 549 -12.44 20.21 -16.73
N LEU A 550 -11.72 20.69 -17.76
CA LEU A 550 -10.53 21.55 -17.62
C LEU A 550 -10.78 23.05 -17.80
N CYS A 551 -11.74 23.45 -18.65
CA CYS A 551 -11.87 24.86 -19.09
C CYS A 551 -13.04 25.62 -18.46
N GLY A 552 -14.01 24.94 -17.86
CA GLY A 552 -15.11 25.59 -17.15
C GLY A 552 -14.69 26.21 -15.80
N PRO A 553 -15.54 27.06 -15.20
CA PRO A 553 -15.30 27.62 -13.86
C PRO A 553 -15.32 26.51 -12.80
N SER A 554 -14.36 26.55 -11.87
CA SER A 554 -14.20 25.56 -10.80
C SER A 554 -14.57 26.17 -9.45
N THR A 555 -15.51 25.54 -8.74
CA THR A 555 -15.77 25.83 -7.33
C THR A 555 -14.98 24.92 -6.38
N PHE A 556 -14.13 24.03 -6.90
CA PHE A 556 -13.34 23.11 -6.11
C PHE A 556 -12.04 23.74 -5.61
N ASP A 557 -11.73 23.47 -4.34
CA ASP A 557 -10.61 24.00 -3.59
C ASP A 557 -9.98 22.82 -2.83
N PHE A 558 -8.74 22.46 -3.20
CA PHE A 558 -8.06 21.28 -2.65
C PHE A 558 -7.71 21.47 -1.17
N GLU A 559 -7.29 22.67 -0.76
CA GLU A 559 -6.93 23.03 0.60
C GLU A 559 -8.14 22.84 1.53
N LYS A 560 -9.29 23.39 1.15
CA LYS A 560 -10.55 23.25 1.91
C LYS A 560 -11.05 21.81 1.92
N HIS A 561 -10.90 21.09 0.81
CA HIS A 561 -11.24 19.68 0.70
C HIS A 561 -10.42 18.81 1.67
N PHE A 562 -9.10 19.03 1.75
CA PHE A 562 -8.22 18.27 2.65
C PHE A 562 -8.30 18.70 4.12
N GLU A 563 -8.62 19.96 4.42
CA GLU A 563 -8.78 20.45 5.80
C GLU A 563 -10.11 20.00 6.42
N PHE A 564 -11.25 20.28 5.77
CA PHE A 564 -12.58 20.04 6.32
C PHE A 564 -13.19 18.70 5.92
N GLY A 565 -12.70 18.09 4.84
CA GLY A 565 -13.17 16.82 4.33
C GLY A 565 -14.15 16.94 3.16
N GLY A 566 -14.43 15.79 2.55
CA GLY A 566 -15.23 15.64 1.35
C GLY A 566 -14.91 14.34 0.61
N VAL A 567 -15.63 14.08 -0.47
CA VAL A 567 -15.37 12.96 -1.37
C VAL A 567 -14.99 13.51 -2.74
N LEU A 568 -13.83 13.14 -3.26
CA LEU A 568 -13.38 13.48 -4.61
C LEU A 568 -13.39 12.20 -5.45
N LEU A 569 -14.27 12.13 -6.45
CA LEU A 569 -14.36 11.02 -7.39
C LEU A 569 -13.92 11.51 -8.77
N ILE A 570 -13.05 10.78 -9.44
CA ILE A 570 -12.49 11.15 -10.74
C ILE A 570 -12.54 9.95 -11.67
N ASN A 571 -13.53 9.94 -12.56
CA ASN A 571 -13.48 9.13 -13.76
C ASN A 571 -12.60 9.84 -14.79
N THR A 572 -11.65 9.12 -15.39
CA THR A 572 -10.79 9.64 -16.46
C THR A 572 -11.29 9.27 -17.86
N ALA A 573 -12.34 8.44 -17.97
CA ALA A 573 -13.02 8.11 -19.23
C ALA A 573 -12.10 7.49 -20.30
N LYS A 574 -11.36 6.44 -19.93
CA LYS A 574 -10.33 5.82 -20.80
C LYS A 574 -10.89 5.26 -22.11
N GLY A 575 -12.15 4.80 -22.10
CA GLY A 575 -12.83 4.30 -23.31
C GLY A 575 -13.08 5.40 -24.36
N GLU A 576 -13.31 6.63 -23.92
CA GLU A 576 -13.65 7.78 -24.77
C GLU A 576 -12.45 8.68 -25.09
N LEU A 577 -11.45 8.72 -24.19
CA LEU A 577 -10.30 9.63 -24.27
C LEU A 577 -8.99 8.97 -24.70
N SER A 578 -8.88 7.64 -24.70
CA SER A 578 -7.62 6.90 -24.93
C SER A 578 -6.48 7.52 -24.11
N ASP A 579 -5.37 7.86 -24.75
CA ASP A 579 -4.12 8.32 -24.13
C ASP A 579 -4.29 9.65 -23.38
N LEU A 580 -5.28 10.48 -23.77
CA LEU A 580 -5.60 11.72 -23.06
C LEU A 580 -6.28 11.47 -21.69
N SER A 581 -6.82 10.26 -21.45
CA SER A 581 -7.27 9.82 -20.13
C SER A 581 -6.10 9.78 -19.15
N ASP A 582 -4.96 9.27 -19.60
CA ASP A 582 -3.76 9.08 -18.79
C ASP A 582 -3.15 10.44 -18.44
N VAL A 583 -3.21 11.41 -19.36
CA VAL A 583 -2.90 12.84 -19.12
C VAL A 583 -3.74 13.41 -17.99
N PHE A 584 -5.06 13.25 -18.08
CA PHE A 584 -6.00 13.82 -17.12
C PHE A 584 -5.84 13.15 -15.74
N GLY A 585 -5.64 11.83 -15.70
CA GLY A 585 -5.31 11.11 -14.46
C GLY A 585 -3.98 11.55 -13.84
N LYS A 586 -2.92 11.74 -14.65
CA LYS A 586 -1.62 12.29 -14.20
C LYS A 586 -1.78 13.70 -13.62
N LEU A 587 -2.54 14.59 -14.27
CA LEU A 587 -2.87 15.93 -13.74
C LEU A 587 -3.60 15.85 -12.39
N CYS A 588 -4.63 15.01 -12.30
CA CYS A 588 -5.41 14.83 -11.08
C CYS A 588 -4.56 14.32 -9.92
N LEU A 589 -3.77 13.28 -10.14
CA LEU A 589 -2.92 12.66 -9.12
C LEU A 589 -1.80 13.60 -8.65
N TYR A 590 -1.20 14.37 -9.56
CA TYR A 590 -0.19 15.37 -9.22
C TYR A 590 -0.82 16.55 -8.44
N ALA A 591 -2.00 17.04 -8.82
CA ALA A 591 -2.70 18.07 -8.06
C ALA A 591 -3.01 17.60 -6.62
N VAL A 592 -3.43 16.35 -6.46
CA VAL A 592 -3.61 15.66 -5.17
C VAL A 592 -2.30 15.56 -4.39
N GLN A 593 -1.16 15.21 -5.01
CA GLN A 593 0.16 15.24 -4.37
C GLN A 593 0.51 16.65 -3.88
N ASN A 594 0.42 17.64 -4.76
CA ASN A 594 0.82 19.02 -4.46
C ASN A 594 0.01 19.62 -3.32
N ALA A 595 -1.30 19.37 -3.30
CA ALA A 595 -2.17 19.81 -2.21
C ALA A 595 -1.95 19.00 -0.93
N THR A 596 -1.60 17.71 -1.01
CA THR A 596 -1.19 16.93 0.15
C THR A 596 0.01 17.53 0.86
N PHE A 597 1.02 17.99 0.11
CA PHE A 597 2.24 18.57 0.68
C PHE A 597 2.03 19.97 1.29
N ARG A 598 0.91 20.64 1.03
CA ARG A 598 0.51 21.91 1.70
C ARG A 598 -0.22 21.70 3.03
N ARG A 599 -0.48 20.46 3.43
CA ARG A 599 -1.20 20.13 4.67
C ARG A 599 -0.31 20.27 5.90
N LYS A 600 -0.89 20.61 7.05
CA LYS A 600 -0.14 20.65 8.32
C LYS A 600 0.30 19.24 8.73
N PRO A 601 1.61 18.98 8.91
CA PRO A 601 2.12 17.63 9.17
C PRO A 601 1.65 17.07 10.51
N ASN A 602 1.41 15.75 10.56
CA ASN A 602 0.93 14.93 11.69
C ASN A 602 -0.45 15.31 12.30
N VAL A 603 -0.83 16.59 12.27
CA VAL A 603 -2.09 17.13 12.82
C VAL A 603 -3.27 16.97 11.87
N SER A 604 -3.03 16.98 10.56
CA SER A 604 -4.08 16.78 9.55
C SER A 604 -4.79 15.43 9.70
N PRO A 605 -6.10 15.33 9.43
CA PRO A 605 -6.83 14.06 9.44
C PRO A 605 -6.36 13.12 8.34
N TYR A 606 -6.76 11.86 8.43
CA TYR A 606 -6.59 10.89 7.35
C TYR A 606 -7.46 11.25 6.14
N HIS A 607 -6.85 11.28 4.96
CA HIS A 607 -7.57 11.35 3.68
C HIS A 607 -6.94 10.38 2.67
N PRO A 608 -7.44 9.14 2.58
CA PRO A 608 -6.90 8.15 1.65
C PRO A 608 -7.13 8.53 0.18
N VAL A 609 -6.15 8.22 -0.65
CA VAL A 609 -6.22 8.35 -2.11
C VAL A 609 -6.20 6.94 -2.70
N ILE A 610 -7.30 6.54 -3.32
CA ILE A 610 -7.44 5.27 -4.03
C ILE A 610 -7.22 5.55 -5.52
N VAL A 611 -6.30 4.81 -6.13
CA VAL A 611 -6.03 4.90 -7.57
C VAL A 611 -6.21 3.50 -8.16
N ASP A 612 -7.27 3.30 -8.93
CA ASP A 612 -7.42 2.10 -9.74
C ASP A 612 -6.65 2.24 -11.06
N GLU A 613 -6.18 1.13 -11.62
CA GLU A 613 -5.26 1.06 -12.76
C GLU A 613 -4.08 2.07 -12.70
N PHE A 614 -3.44 2.13 -11.53
CA PHE A 614 -2.38 3.08 -11.18
C PHE A 614 -1.19 3.12 -12.17
N ALA A 615 -0.97 2.06 -12.95
CA ALA A 615 0.06 2.01 -13.98
C ALA A 615 -0.13 3.07 -15.08
N ASP A 616 -1.35 3.50 -15.35
CA ASP A 616 -1.62 4.50 -16.37
C ASP A 616 -1.31 5.94 -15.90
N TYR A 617 -1.32 6.19 -14.58
CA TYR A 617 -1.29 7.55 -14.01
C TYR A 617 0.03 7.93 -13.34
N ILE A 618 1.02 7.05 -13.37
CA ILE A 618 2.30 7.30 -12.72
C ILE A 618 3.15 8.29 -13.51
N TYR A 619 3.95 9.08 -12.80
CA TYR A 619 4.86 10.09 -13.35
C TYR A 619 6.20 10.05 -12.63
N LYS A 620 7.26 10.53 -13.30
CA LYS A 620 8.65 10.40 -12.83
C LYS A 620 8.90 10.92 -11.39
N ALA A 621 8.23 12.00 -10.99
CA ALA A 621 8.34 12.56 -9.63
C ALA A 621 7.53 11.81 -8.56
N PHE A 622 6.61 10.90 -8.95
CA PHE A 622 5.65 10.24 -8.05
C PHE A 622 6.32 9.49 -6.91
N ARG A 623 7.53 8.92 -7.10
CA ARG A 623 8.31 8.20 -6.07
C ARG A 623 8.50 9.00 -4.76
N SER A 624 8.49 10.32 -4.82
CA SER A 624 8.52 11.20 -3.63
C SER A 624 7.21 11.18 -2.82
N PHE A 625 6.07 10.94 -3.46
CA PHE A 625 4.75 11.00 -2.87
C PHE A 625 4.49 9.90 -1.82
N PRO A 626 4.60 8.58 -2.10
CA PRO A 626 4.38 7.56 -1.07
C PRO A 626 5.42 7.61 0.05
N ALA A 627 6.62 8.17 -0.19
CA ALA A 627 7.63 8.37 0.85
C ALA A 627 7.21 9.46 1.86
N GLN A 628 6.64 10.58 1.40
CA GLN A 628 6.30 11.73 2.24
C GLN A 628 4.83 11.75 2.72
N SER A 629 3.92 11.11 1.99
CA SER A 629 2.46 11.09 2.24
C SER A 629 2.09 10.68 3.66
N ARG A 630 2.93 9.85 4.30
CA ARG A 630 2.86 9.46 5.72
C ARG A 630 2.75 10.67 6.66
N LYS A 631 3.63 11.68 6.49
CA LYS A 631 3.69 12.89 7.33
C LYS A 631 2.40 13.71 7.23
N TYR A 632 1.75 13.67 6.07
CA TYR A 632 0.52 14.41 5.74
C TYR A 632 -0.76 13.57 5.86
N LYS A 633 -0.67 12.35 6.42
CA LYS A 633 -1.78 11.39 6.63
C LYS A 633 -2.67 11.19 5.40
N THR A 634 -2.05 11.12 4.23
CA THR A 634 -2.74 10.88 2.95
C THR A 634 -2.32 9.51 2.41
N PRO A 635 -2.82 8.40 2.98
CA PRO A 635 -2.35 7.07 2.61
C PRO A 635 -2.77 6.72 1.17
N LEU A 636 -1.81 6.24 0.38
CA LEU A 636 -2.04 5.84 -1.00
C LEU A 636 -2.45 4.37 -1.06
N ILE A 637 -3.54 4.07 -1.75
CA ILE A 637 -4.04 2.73 -2.03
C ILE A 637 -4.03 2.58 -3.54
N VAL A 638 -2.97 1.97 -4.08
CA VAL A 638 -2.80 1.77 -5.52
C VAL A 638 -3.19 0.36 -5.94
N ILE A 639 -3.92 0.25 -7.03
CA ILE A 639 -4.31 -1.01 -7.66
C ILE A 639 -3.66 -1.03 -9.05
N ALA A 640 -2.93 -2.11 -9.38
CA ALA A 640 -2.31 -2.29 -10.68
C ALA A 640 -2.39 -3.76 -11.12
N GLN A 641 -2.19 -4.03 -12.41
CA GLN A 641 -2.26 -5.40 -12.93
C GLN A 641 -1.00 -6.23 -12.60
N THR A 642 0.17 -5.72 -12.93
CA THR A 642 1.48 -6.38 -12.73
C THR A 642 2.54 -5.35 -12.33
N VAL A 643 3.58 -5.80 -11.63
CA VAL A 643 4.74 -4.94 -11.30
C VAL A 643 5.64 -4.75 -12.53
N SER A 644 5.71 -5.73 -13.42
CA SER A 644 6.58 -5.69 -14.62
C SER A 644 6.19 -4.57 -15.59
N GLN A 645 4.90 -4.26 -15.78
CA GLN A 645 4.44 -3.14 -16.63
C GLN A 645 5.02 -1.79 -16.16
N LEU A 646 4.88 -1.48 -14.87
CA LEU A 646 5.43 -0.28 -14.24
C LEU A 646 6.98 -0.26 -14.28
N ALA A 647 7.63 -1.43 -14.28
CA ALA A 647 9.09 -1.54 -14.40
C ALA A 647 9.58 -1.34 -15.85
N ILE A 648 8.77 -1.65 -16.86
CA ILE A 648 9.06 -1.38 -18.28
C ILE A 648 9.01 0.13 -18.55
N GLU A 649 7.98 0.84 -18.07
CA GLU A 649 7.79 2.27 -18.34
C GLU A 649 8.80 3.18 -17.62
N HIS A 650 9.24 2.81 -16.41
CA HIS A 650 10.08 3.68 -15.56
C HIS A 650 11.42 3.08 -15.12
N GLY A 651 11.70 1.84 -15.54
CA GLY A 651 12.93 1.11 -15.21
C GLY A 651 12.92 0.43 -13.84
N PRO A 652 13.74 -0.64 -13.67
CA PRO A 652 13.72 -1.48 -12.48
C PRO A 652 14.10 -0.74 -11.19
N ARG A 653 15.11 0.14 -11.23
CA ARG A 653 15.54 0.94 -10.06
C ARG A 653 14.47 1.91 -9.54
N PHE A 654 13.58 2.37 -10.41
CA PHE A 654 12.43 3.17 -10.00
C PHE A 654 11.45 2.28 -9.24
N MET A 655 11.14 1.11 -9.82
CA MET A 655 10.23 0.12 -9.23
C MET A 655 10.67 -0.37 -7.85
N ASP A 656 11.93 -0.78 -7.68
CA ASP A 656 12.43 -1.32 -6.40
C ASP A 656 12.16 -0.37 -5.22
N THR A 657 12.31 0.94 -5.45
CA THR A 657 12.05 1.93 -4.40
C THR A 657 10.57 2.25 -4.26
N LEU A 658 9.79 2.25 -5.35
CA LEU A 658 8.34 2.33 -5.26
C LEU A 658 7.80 1.21 -4.37
N LEU A 659 8.18 -0.05 -4.65
CA LEU A 659 7.90 -1.20 -3.78
C LEU A 659 8.42 -0.99 -2.35
N GLY A 660 9.59 -0.38 -2.16
CA GLY A 660 10.11 -0.02 -0.84
C GLY A 660 9.16 0.87 -0.03
N THR A 661 8.54 1.87 -0.68
CA THR A 661 7.62 2.83 -0.04
C THR A 661 6.22 2.26 0.25
N PHE A 662 5.72 1.32 -0.56
CA PHE A 662 4.44 0.64 -0.32
C PHE A 662 4.63 -0.54 0.65
N ARG A 663 4.52 -0.29 1.95
CA ARG A 663 4.87 -1.29 2.98
C ARG A 663 3.83 -2.41 3.13
N ASN A 664 2.54 -2.12 2.90
CA ASN A 664 1.50 -3.14 2.82
C ASN A 664 1.32 -3.55 1.37
N LYS A 665 1.44 -4.85 1.09
CA LYS A 665 1.38 -5.42 -0.26
C LYS A 665 0.40 -6.58 -0.31
N LEU A 666 -0.48 -6.59 -1.31
CA LEU A 666 -1.45 -7.64 -1.54
C LEU A 666 -1.35 -8.11 -2.99
N VAL A 667 -1.33 -9.41 -3.23
CA VAL A 667 -1.19 -10.01 -4.55
C VAL A 667 -2.20 -11.15 -4.75
N TYR A 668 -2.97 -11.08 -5.83
CA TYR A 668 -3.88 -12.15 -6.24
C TYR A 668 -3.16 -13.25 -7.01
N GLY A 669 -3.87 -14.36 -7.29
CA GLY A 669 -3.40 -15.39 -8.20
C GLY A 669 -3.32 -14.93 -9.66
N ASP A 670 -2.83 -15.82 -10.51
CA ASP A 670 -2.70 -15.58 -11.96
C ASP A 670 -1.83 -14.36 -12.35
N VAL A 671 -0.86 -14.01 -11.50
CA VAL A 671 0.18 -13.01 -11.81
C VAL A 671 1.32 -13.61 -12.64
N THR A 672 2.21 -12.77 -13.17
CA THR A 672 3.39 -13.25 -13.90
C THR A 672 4.29 -14.10 -13.00
N THR A 673 5.09 -15.00 -13.60
CA THR A 673 6.08 -15.78 -12.84
C THR A 673 7.08 -14.88 -12.11
N GLU A 674 7.47 -13.76 -12.73
CA GLU A 674 8.34 -12.74 -12.13
C GLU A 674 7.71 -12.13 -10.87
N ASP A 675 6.44 -11.72 -10.96
CA ASP A 675 5.66 -11.23 -9.83
C ASP A 675 5.55 -12.31 -8.75
N ALA A 676 5.24 -13.56 -9.09
CA ALA A 676 5.14 -14.66 -8.13
C ALA A 676 6.46 -14.93 -7.40
N THR A 677 7.60 -14.94 -8.10
CA THR A 677 8.95 -15.06 -7.50
C THR A 677 9.28 -13.86 -6.60
N LEU A 678 8.98 -12.64 -7.05
CA LEU A 678 9.17 -11.40 -6.30
C LEU A 678 8.35 -11.42 -5.00
N PHE A 679 7.04 -11.69 -5.10
CA PHE A 679 6.16 -11.74 -3.95
C PHE A 679 6.47 -12.91 -3.02
N SER A 680 6.83 -14.10 -3.52
CA SER A 680 7.29 -15.25 -2.71
C SER A 680 8.46 -14.84 -1.79
N LYS A 681 9.49 -14.20 -2.35
CA LYS A 681 10.63 -13.65 -1.60
C LYS A 681 10.18 -12.56 -0.61
N LEU A 682 9.27 -11.67 -1.02
CA LEU A 682 8.75 -10.63 -0.13
C LEU A 682 7.91 -11.19 1.02
N MET A 683 7.11 -12.24 0.83
CA MET A 683 6.29 -12.86 1.90
C MET A 683 7.17 -13.48 3.01
N GLY A 684 8.41 -13.84 2.69
CA GLY A 684 9.46 -14.29 3.60
C GLY A 684 9.57 -15.81 3.73
N THR A 685 10.56 -16.26 4.51
CA THR A 685 10.79 -17.67 4.82
C THR A 685 10.31 -18.03 6.23
N LYS A 686 10.00 -19.32 6.43
CA LYS A 686 9.78 -19.95 7.73
C LYS A 686 10.77 -21.09 7.90
N THR A 687 11.31 -21.24 9.10
CA THR A 687 12.12 -22.40 9.45
C THR A 687 11.23 -23.59 9.76
N ILE A 688 11.50 -24.74 9.15
CA ILE A 688 10.91 -26.03 9.51
C ILE A 688 12.03 -26.96 9.97
N TYR A 689 11.75 -27.74 11.01
CA TYR A 689 12.60 -28.84 11.44
C TYR A 689 12.11 -30.12 10.76
N GLU A 690 12.79 -30.55 9.69
CA GLU A 690 12.50 -31.81 9.03
C GLU A 690 13.11 -32.96 9.85
N ALA A 691 12.25 -33.83 10.40
CA ALA A 691 12.69 -35.07 11.03
C ALA A 691 13.04 -36.08 9.93
N ARG A 692 14.33 -36.37 9.77
CA ARG A 692 14.82 -37.47 8.94
C ARG A 692 14.85 -38.73 9.79
N GLU A 693 13.99 -39.66 9.40
CA GLU A 693 13.94 -41.02 9.92
C GLU A 693 15.13 -41.82 9.35
N GLY A 694 16.03 -42.24 10.24
CA GLY A 694 17.15 -43.11 9.92
C GLY A 694 16.98 -44.43 10.66
N ASP A 695 16.61 -45.49 9.94
CA ASP A 695 16.58 -46.83 10.49
C ASP A 695 18.01 -47.34 10.70
N GLN A 696 18.36 -47.63 11.95
CA GLN A 696 19.54 -48.42 12.29
C GLN A 696 19.06 -49.80 12.78
N GLU A 697 19.44 -50.84 12.04
CA GLU A 697 19.38 -52.20 12.56
C GLU A 697 20.53 -52.38 13.56
N VAL A 698 20.19 -52.75 14.80
CA VAL A 698 21.17 -53.02 15.85
C VAL A 698 21.09 -54.49 16.20
N ASP A 699 22.17 -55.22 15.93
CA ASP A 699 22.33 -56.60 16.36
C ASP A 699 22.58 -56.64 17.87
N MET A 700 21.60 -57.12 18.63
CA MET A 700 21.78 -57.43 20.04
C MET A 700 22.34 -58.86 20.18
N VAL A 701 23.53 -58.97 20.77
CA VAL A 701 24.10 -60.25 21.19
C VAL A 701 23.54 -60.59 22.58
N THR A 702 22.48 -61.38 22.64
CA THR A 702 22.09 -62.09 23.87
C THR A 702 23.05 -63.24 24.15
N ALA A 703 23.18 -63.64 25.42
CA ALA A 703 24.10 -64.69 25.85
C ALA A 703 23.79 -66.10 25.30
N GLU A 704 22.63 -66.27 24.65
CA GLU A 704 22.28 -67.44 23.86
C GLU A 704 22.16 -67.08 22.37
N THR A 705 22.64 -67.98 21.52
CA THR A 705 23.08 -67.75 20.13
C THR A 705 21.94 -67.51 19.12
N LYS A 706 21.18 -66.44 19.30
CA LYS A 706 20.20 -65.93 18.31
C LYS A 706 20.32 -64.42 18.16
N THR A 707 20.83 -63.98 17.02
CA THR A 707 20.76 -62.56 16.61
C THR A 707 19.30 -62.21 16.31
N GLN A 708 18.68 -61.42 17.19
CA GLN A 708 17.44 -60.72 16.89
C GLN A 708 17.77 -59.27 16.53
N SER A 709 17.87 -58.99 15.23
CA SER A 709 17.95 -57.61 14.72
C SER A 709 16.74 -56.84 15.23
N THR A 710 17.01 -55.80 16.03
CA THR A 710 15.97 -54.93 16.56
C THR A 710 16.11 -53.57 15.89
N ARG A 711 15.10 -53.18 15.13
CA ARG A 711 15.09 -51.88 14.45
C ARG A 711 14.98 -50.76 15.46
N LYS A 712 15.98 -49.89 15.46
CA LYS A 712 15.99 -48.66 16.23
C LYS A 712 15.86 -47.49 15.26
N THR A 713 14.61 -47.06 15.06
CA THR A 713 14.29 -45.84 14.33
C THR A 713 14.92 -44.65 15.04
N SER A 714 15.86 -43.98 14.39
CA SER A 714 16.49 -42.76 14.87
C SER A 714 15.91 -41.54 14.17
N TYR A 715 15.58 -40.49 14.92
CA TYR A 715 15.09 -39.23 14.36
C TYR A 715 16.20 -38.19 14.43
N SER A 716 16.67 -37.74 13.27
CA SER A 716 17.60 -36.61 13.16
C SER A 716 16.86 -35.38 12.64
N TYR A 717 16.93 -34.25 13.36
CA TYR A 717 16.22 -33.03 12.97
C TYR A 717 17.14 -32.11 12.19
N SER A 718 16.76 -31.76 10.96
CA SER A 718 17.47 -30.79 10.13
C SER A 718 16.71 -29.47 10.06
N LYS A 719 17.40 -28.35 10.32
CA LYS A 719 16.85 -26.99 10.23
C LYS A 719 16.87 -26.55 8.76
N LYS A 720 15.70 -26.33 8.15
CA LYS A 720 15.56 -25.93 6.75
C LYS A 720 14.69 -24.69 6.64
N GLU A 721 15.14 -23.71 5.87
CA GLU A 721 14.31 -22.55 5.51
C GLU A 721 13.53 -22.85 4.24
N VAL A 722 12.22 -22.58 4.29
CA VAL A 722 11.31 -22.70 3.15
C VAL A 722 10.49 -21.42 3.02
N PRO A 723 10.04 -21.02 1.82
CA PRO A 723 9.14 -19.88 1.69
C PRO A 723 7.86 -20.08 2.50
N ILE A 724 7.29 -19.00 3.05
CA ILE A 724 6.03 -19.05 3.80
C ILE A 724 4.88 -19.43 2.88
N LEU A 725 4.84 -18.78 1.70
CA LEU A 725 4.02 -19.09 0.54
C LEU A 725 4.98 -19.30 -0.64
N SER A 726 4.94 -20.45 -1.28
CA SER A 726 5.72 -20.71 -2.50
C SER A 726 5.19 -19.90 -3.68
N GLU A 727 5.96 -19.86 -4.77
CA GLU A 727 5.55 -19.23 -6.02
C GLU A 727 4.24 -19.86 -6.53
N ASN A 728 4.11 -21.19 -6.41
CA ASN A 728 2.90 -21.92 -6.75
C ASN A 728 1.71 -21.60 -5.82
N ASP A 729 1.93 -21.33 -4.54
CA ASP A 729 0.87 -20.89 -3.60
C ASP A 729 0.40 -19.44 -3.86
N ILE A 730 1.20 -18.64 -4.57
CA ILE A 730 0.84 -17.29 -5.01
C ILE A 730 0.12 -17.33 -6.35
N LEU A 731 0.62 -18.11 -7.32
CA LEU A 731 -0.01 -18.33 -8.62
C LEU A 731 -1.39 -18.99 -8.49
N ILE A 732 -1.46 -20.10 -7.74
CA ILE A 732 -2.67 -20.93 -7.57
C ILE A 732 -3.37 -20.55 -6.26
N GLN A 733 -4.07 -19.41 -6.28
CA GLN A 733 -4.96 -18.99 -5.21
C GLN A 733 -6.44 -19.26 -5.56
N LYS A 734 -7.27 -19.42 -4.53
CA LYS A 734 -8.72 -19.60 -4.69
C LYS A 734 -9.34 -18.31 -5.26
N ALA A 735 -10.51 -18.43 -5.87
CA ALA A 735 -11.27 -17.28 -6.36
C ALA A 735 -11.46 -16.25 -5.23
N PHE A 736 -11.03 -15.01 -5.50
CA PHE A 736 -11.06 -13.89 -4.54
C PHE A 736 -10.26 -14.13 -3.24
N GLN A 737 -9.18 -14.91 -3.32
CA GLN A 737 -8.15 -15.04 -2.29
C GLN A 737 -6.90 -14.27 -2.73
N CYS A 738 -6.24 -13.59 -1.80
CA CYS A 738 -4.98 -12.88 -2.05
C CYS A 738 -3.94 -13.15 -0.96
N ALA A 739 -2.67 -13.11 -1.33
CA ALA A 739 -1.55 -13.18 -0.40
C ALA A 739 -1.21 -11.75 0.05
N ALA A 740 -1.23 -11.52 1.35
CA ALA A 740 -1.04 -10.21 1.96
C ALA A 740 0.20 -10.20 2.87
N LYS A 741 1.07 -9.22 2.64
CA LYS A 741 2.12 -8.79 3.57
C LYS A 741 1.71 -7.47 4.19
N ILE A 742 1.43 -7.47 5.49
CA ILE A 742 1.02 -6.28 6.24
C ILE A 742 2.07 -5.87 7.27
N VAL A 743 2.08 -4.60 7.65
CA VAL A 743 2.84 -4.08 8.78
C VAL A 743 1.92 -3.91 9.99
N LYS A 744 2.33 -4.44 11.15
CA LYS A 744 1.62 -4.29 12.42
C LYS A 744 2.60 -3.73 13.46
N ASP A 745 2.23 -2.62 14.11
CA ASP A 745 3.05 -1.94 15.12
C ASP A 745 4.46 -1.56 14.59
N ASN A 746 4.53 -1.02 13.36
CA ASN A 746 5.75 -0.78 12.55
C ASN A 746 6.59 -2.03 12.17
N ALA A 747 6.32 -3.20 12.73
CA ALA A 747 7.00 -4.45 12.38
C ALA A 747 6.34 -5.14 11.16
N PRO A 748 7.12 -5.60 10.16
CA PRO A 748 6.58 -6.43 9.09
C PRO A 748 6.09 -7.76 9.66
N LYS A 749 4.95 -8.25 9.17
CA LYS A 749 4.47 -9.61 9.49
C LYS A 749 4.76 -10.58 8.34
N PRO A 750 4.93 -11.88 8.66
CA PRO A 750 4.92 -12.97 7.67
C PRO A 750 3.75 -12.85 6.69
N GLY A 751 3.97 -13.26 5.43
CA GLY A 751 2.89 -13.33 4.44
C GLY A 751 1.76 -14.26 4.86
N VAL A 752 0.51 -13.86 4.59
CA VAL A 752 -0.69 -14.64 4.91
C VAL A 752 -1.67 -14.63 3.74
N GLN A 753 -2.35 -15.75 3.48
CA GLN A 753 -3.47 -15.76 2.54
C GLN A 753 -4.75 -15.24 3.22
N VAL A 754 -5.45 -14.34 2.55
CA VAL A 754 -6.67 -13.66 3.00
C VAL A 754 -7.79 -13.94 2.00
N ASN A 755 -8.98 -14.33 2.49
CA ASN A 755 -10.16 -14.46 1.63
C ASN A 755 -10.94 -13.14 1.58
N ALA A 756 -11.58 -12.85 0.45
CA ALA A 756 -12.34 -11.62 0.23
C ALA A 756 -13.38 -11.29 1.29
N ASN A 757 -13.47 -10.01 1.62
CA ASN A 757 -14.46 -9.44 2.52
C ASN A 757 -15.46 -8.55 1.76
N PHE A 758 -16.15 -9.13 0.77
CA PHE A 758 -17.14 -8.41 -0.04
C PHE A 758 -18.17 -7.64 0.79
N VAL A 759 -18.41 -6.39 0.39
CA VAL A 759 -19.48 -5.53 0.90
C VAL A 759 -20.84 -6.21 0.67
N PRO A 760 -21.67 -6.42 1.72
CA PRO A 760 -23.01 -6.97 1.57
C PRO A 760 -23.90 -6.10 0.66
N LYS A 761 -24.77 -6.72 -0.16
CA LYS A 761 -25.66 -6.00 -1.09
C LYS A 761 -26.53 -4.94 -0.41
N GLU A 762 -26.94 -5.18 0.84
CA GLU A 762 -27.70 -4.24 1.67
C GLU A 762 -26.94 -2.91 1.88
N GLN A 763 -25.61 -2.94 2.02
CA GLN A 763 -24.78 -1.75 2.27
C GLN A 763 -24.61 -0.84 1.04
N TYR A 764 -24.96 -1.29 -0.16
CA TYR A 764 -25.07 -0.43 -1.35
C TYR A 764 -26.31 0.47 -1.32
N THR A 765 -27.25 0.24 -0.38
CA THR A 765 -28.49 1.03 -0.23
C THR A 765 -28.65 1.63 1.17
N THR A 766 -28.10 0.99 2.20
CA THR A 766 -28.13 1.46 3.58
C THR A 766 -26.84 1.04 4.27
N ALA A 767 -25.93 2.00 4.45
CA ALA A 767 -24.66 1.74 5.09
C ALA A 767 -24.82 1.40 6.58
N LYS A 768 -23.77 0.82 7.15
CA LYS A 768 -23.72 0.44 8.56
C LYS A 768 -23.70 1.67 9.47
N ILE A 769 -22.96 2.71 9.10
CA ILE A 769 -22.98 4.02 9.76
C ILE A 769 -23.60 5.03 8.79
N GLN A 770 -24.71 5.65 9.20
CA GLN A 770 -25.32 6.74 8.44
C GLN A 770 -25.09 8.08 9.14
N VAL A 771 -24.92 9.14 8.35
CA VAL A 771 -24.81 10.51 8.82
C VAL A 771 -26.17 11.01 9.31
N ASN A 772 -26.18 11.69 10.46
CA ASN A 772 -27.30 12.44 11.00
C ASN A 772 -27.36 13.81 10.31
N GLU A 773 -28.54 14.16 9.80
CA GLU A 773 -28.81 15.43 9.11
C GLU A 773 -28.42 16.66 9.94
N GLU A 774 -28.72 16.69 11.24
CA GLU A 774 -28.33 17.83 12.12
C GLU A 774 -26.81 18.00 12.22
N ALA A 775 -26.08 16.88 12.32
CA ALA A 775 -24.62 16.87 12.39
C ALA A 775 -24.00 17.26 11.05
N ALA A 776 -24.59 16.80 9.95
CA ALA A 776 -24.21 17.18 8.60
C ALA A 776 -24.37 18.69 8.36
N GLN A 777 -25.52 19.27 8.74
CA GLN A 777 -25.76 20.71 8.59
C GLN A 777 -24.77 21.54 9.41
N TYR A 778 -24.43 21.11 10.63
CA TYR A 778 -23.40 21.77 11.44
C TYR A 778 -22.01 21.69 10.80
N TRP A 779 -21.59 20.51 10.32
CA TRP A 779 -20.30 20.34 9.64
C TRP A 779 -20.22 21.13 8.32
N LEU A 780 -21.27 21.08 7.50
CA LEU A 780 -21.39 21.87 6.28
C LEU A 780 -21.35 23.38 6.56
N LYS A 781 -21.98 23.85 7.63
CA LYS A 781 -21.92 25.25 8.05
C LYS A 781 -20.49 25.67 8.36
N ILE A 782 -19.75 24.92 9.18
CA ILE A 782 -18.34 25.23 9.52
C ILE A 782 -17.46 25.20 8.26
N ARG A 783 -17.65 24.19 7.40
CA ARG A 783 -16.99 24.11 6.08
C ARG A 783 -17.31 25.34 5.22
N ALA A 784 -18.55 25.84 5.23
CA ALA A 784 -18.96 27.01 4.47
C ALA A 784 -18.45 28.34 5.06
N GLU A 785 -18.42 28.50 6.39
CA GLU A 785 -17.86 29.71 7.03
C GLU A 785 -16.36 29.89 6.69
N SER A 786 -15.62 28.78 6.53
CA SER A 786 -14.23 28.78 6.06
C SER A 786 -14.02 29.15 4.58
N LEU A 787 -15.07 29.13 3.74
CA LEU A 787 -14.96 29.56 2.33
C LEU A 787 -14.67 31.07 2.21
N ASN A 788 -15.03 31.85 3.23
CA ASN A 788 -15.00 33.31 3.23
C ASN A 788 -13.72 33.92 3.83
N HIS A 789 -12.74 33.11 4.23
CA HIS A 789 -11.40 33.58 4.61
C HIS A 789 -10.42 33.21 3.50
N GLU A 790 -9.82 34.22 2.86
CA GLU A 790 -8.57 34.04 2.12
C GLU A 790 -7.47 33.71 3.14
N ILE A 791 -6.82 32.57 2.97
CA ILE A 791 -5.66 32.19 3.79
C ILE A 791 -4.42 32.76 3.09
N PRO A 792 -3.64 33.66 3.72
CA PRO A 792 -2.48 34.29 3.08
C PRO A 792 -1.45 33.25 2.61
N TYR A 793 -0.91 33.42 1.40
CA TYR A 793 0.07 32.50 0.82
C TYR A 793 1.32 32.29 1.71
N GLN A 794 1.71 33.32 2.48
CA GLN A 794 2.86 33.29 3.38
C GLN A 794 2.70 32.30 4.55
N ASP A 795 1.47 32.02 5.02
CA ASP A 795 1.24 31.04 6.11
C ASP A 795 1.47 29.57 5.68
N TYR A 796 1.64 29.31 4.38
CA TYR A 796 1.95 27.98 3.84
C TYR A 796 3.45 27.72 3.72
N VAL A 797 4.29 28.75 3.83
CA VAL A 797 5.75 28.68 3.69
C VAL A 797 6.41 28.97 5.04
N GLN A 798 6.13 28.12 6.04
CA GLN A 798 7.19 27.79 6.99
C GLN A 798 8.03 26.69 6.35
N ASP A 799 9.33 26.96 6.25
CA ASP A 799 10.26 26.17 5.46
C ASP A 799 10.05 24.67 5.59
N THR A 800 9.95 24.00 4.44
CA THR A 800 10.47 22.65 4.35
C THR A 800 11.99 22.74 4.47
N ASP A 801 12.48 22.81 5.71
CA ASP A 801 13.76 22.24 6.08
C ASP A 801 13.72 20.77 5.67
N ILE A 802 14.11 20.53 4.41
CA ILE A 802 14.58 19.24 3.95
C ILE A 802 15.84 19.04 4.78
N ASP A 803 15.77 18.09 5.72
CA ASP A 803 16.84 17.78 6.66
C ASP A 803 18.10 17.40 5.88
N SER A 804 18.96 18.38 5.62
CA SER A 804 20.11 18.29 4.70
C SER A 804 21.29 17.52 5.32
N ASN A 805 20.98 16.60 6.23
CA ASN A 805 21.91 15.84 7.07
C ASN A 805 21.78 14.32 6.90
N GLU A 806 21.03 13.82 5.92
CA GLU A 806 21.31 12.49 5.38
C GLU A 806 22.39 12.61 4.29
N GLN A 807 23.59 12.13 4.61
CA GLN A 807 24.72 12.09 3.67
C GLN A 807 24.41 11.15 2.48
N VAL A 808 23.85 11.71 1.42
CA VAL A 808 24.13 11.21 0.07
C VAL A 808 25.56 11.60 -0.26
N SER A 809 26.41 10.62 -0.54
CA SER A 809 27.79 10.84 -0.98
C SER A 809 27.79 11.35 -2.42
N GLU A 810 27.60 12.65 -2.60
CA GLU A 810 27.91 13.35 -3.85
C GLU A 810 29.42 13.62 -3.92
N ASP A 811 30.18 12.67 -4.47
CA ASP A 811 31.51 12.96 -5.02
C ASP A 811 31.34 13.76 -6.34
N VAL A 812 30.93 15.02 -6.20
CA VAL A 812 30.98 16.04 -7.26
C VAL A 812 31.75 17.23 -6.70
N ASN A 813 33.02 17.34 -7.08
CA ASN A 813 33.85 18.49 -6.74
C ASN A 813 33.29 19.77 -7.37
N ILE A 814 32.52 20.54 -6.59
CA ILE A 814 32.15 21.92 -6.95
C ILE A 814 33.35 22.82 -6.70
N THR A 815 34.27 22.86 -7.66
CA THR A 815 35.28 23.91 -7.72
C THR A 815 34.58 25.22 -8.09
N THR A 816 34.72 26.24 -7.25
CA THR A 816 34.11 27.56 -7.44
C THR A 816 34.63 28.25 -8.70
N VAL A 817 33.82 28.27 -9.77
CA VAL A 817 34.00 29.16 -10.92
C VAL A 817 32.67 29.84 -11.24
N SER A 818 32.42 30.98 -10.58
CA SER A 818 31.42 31.93 -11.05
C SER A 818 31.85 32.59 -12.38
N THR A 819 30.93 33.29 -13.02
CA THR A 819 31.18 34.33 -14.05
C THR A 819 31.67 33.95 -15.47
N ASN A 820 31.72 32.67 -15.87
CA ASN A 820 32.05 32.31 -17.29
C ASN A 820 30.91 31.69 -18.12
N GLY A 821 29.81 31.22 -17.52
CA GLY A 821 28.72 30.56 -18.27
C GLY A 821 27.91 31.48 -19.20
N ALA A 822 27.72 32.75 -18.82
CA ALA A 822 26.88 33.69 -19.59
C ALA A 822 27.50 34.09 -20.96
N ASN A 823 28.83 34.13 -21.05
CA ASN A 823 29.52 34.53 -22.29
C ASN A 823 29.54 33.43 -23.36
N SER A 824 29.39 32.15 -22.97
CA SER A 824 29.32 31.03 -23.92
C SER A 824 28.00 31.01 -24.70
N TRP A 825 26.90 31.40 -24.06
CA TRP A 825 25.56 31.48 -24.68
C TRP A 825 25.39 32.67 -25.64
N LEU A 826 26.19 33.74 -25.47
CA LEU A 826 26.15 34.93 -26.33
C LEU A 826 27.00 34.78 -27.61
N GLN A 827 27.97 33.86 -27.65
CA GLN A 827 28.83 33.66 -28.83
C GLN A 827 28.21 32.79 -29.93
N THR A 828 27.09 32.11 -29.67
CA THR A 828 26.45 31.17 -30.62
C THR A 828 25.43 31.83 -31.56
N LEU A 829 25.25 33.16 -31.48
CA LEU A 829 24.27 33.93 -32.26
C LEU A 829 24.93 34.86 -33.31
N ASN A 830 26.03 34.43 -33.94
CA ASN A 830 26.68 35.19 -35.00
C ASN A 830 26.22 34.69 -36.40
N PRO A 831 25.54 35.50 -37.25
CA PRO A 831 24.80 34.98 -38.42
C PRO A 831 25.61 34.62 -39.68
N ASP A 832 26.95 34.62 -39.61
CA ASP A 832 27.82 34.76 -40.80
C ASP A 832 28.78 33.56 -41.05
N THR A 833 28.50 32.39 -40.46
CA THR A 833 29.20 31.13 -40.79
C THR A 833 28.21 30.02 -41.18
N TYR A 834 27.59 30.20 -42.34
CA TYR A 834 26.87 29.16 -43.07
C TYR A 834 27.41 29.06 -44.50
N ASP A 835 28.60 28.50 -44.67
CA ASP A 835 29.10 27.99 -45.96
C ASP A 835 30.39 27.17 -45.76
N SER A 836 30.27 25.85 -45.63
CA SER A 836 31.16 24.81 -46.20
C SER A 836 30.92 23.45 -45.53
N TYR A 837 30.17 22.56 -46.18
CA TYR A 837 30.25 21.13 -45.87
C TYR A 837 31.36 20.50 -46.71
N SER A 838 32.52 20.27 -46.09
CA SER A 838 33.55 19.36 -46.60
C SER A 838 33.92 18.39 -45.49
N ASN A 839 33.85 17.09 -45.79
CA ASN A 839 34.23 16.02 -44.87
C ASN A 839 35.67 16.21 -44.35
N ASN A 840 35.88 15.94 -43.07
CA ASN A 840 36.99 15.12 -42.57
C ASN A 840 36.74 14.69 -41.13
N GLU A 841 37.08 13.45 -40.83
CA GLU A 841 37.06 12.88 -39.48
C GLU A 841 38.32 13.31 -38.71
N THR A 842 38.26 13.43 -37.39
CA THR A 842 39.47 13.44 -36.53
C THR A 842 39.13 12.98 -35.13
N GLU A 843 40.08 12.25 -34.52
CA GLU A 843 39.91 11.49 -33.28
C GLU A 843 39.88 12.37 -32.01
N VAL A 844 39.37 11.80 -30.90
CA VAL A 844 39.42 12.42 -29.57
C VAL A 844 40.13 11.47 -28.59
N ASP A 845 41.24 11.94 -28.03
CA ASP A 845 42.07 11.22 -27.06
C ASP A 845 41.39 11.02 -25.70
N THR A 846 41.72 9.91 -25.03
CA THR A 846 41.31 9.60 -23.64
C THR A 846 42.51 9.51 -22.69
N PRO A 847 42.54 10.24 -21.55
CA PRO A 847 43.57 10.08 -20.52
C PRO A 847 43.29 8.90 -19.58
N LYS A 848 44.37 8.25 -19.12
CA LYS A 848 44.37 7.02 -18.31
C LYS A 848 44.14 7.29 -16.80
N THR A 849 43.68 6.26 -16.10
CA THR A 849 43.50 6.22 -14.63
C THR A 849 44.67 5.52 -13.96
N GLU A 850 45.26 6.11 -12.91
CA GLU A 850 46.21 5.43 -12.02
C GLU A 850 45.54 4.89 -10.75
N ILE A 851 46.09 3.80 -10.19
CA ILE A 851 45.59 3.09 -9.03
C ILE A 851 46.55 3.30 -7.86
N LEU A 852 46.04 3.61 -6.66
CA LEU A 852 46.83 3.49 -5.43
C LEU A 852 46.03 2.92 -4.25
N GLN A 853 46.76 2.21 -3.38
CA GLN A 853 46.24 1.32 -2.34
C GLN A 853 45.81 2.06 -1.07
N THR A 854 45.03 1.38 -0.21
CA THR A 854 44.67 1.86 1.14
C THR A 854 45.05 0.85 2.21
N ASP A 855 45.59 1.32 3.34
CA ASP A 855 45.85 0.51 4.53
C ASP A 855 45.63 1.33 5.83
N ARG A 856 44.83 0.75 6.73
CA ARG A 856 44.69 0.92 8.21
C ARG A 856 44.62 2.28 8.97
N GLU A 857 43.59 2.29 9.85
CA GLU A 857 43.56 2.76 11.26
C GLU A 857 43.19 4.22 11.66
N LYS A 858 42.71 4.36 12.92
CA LYS A 858 41.94 5.46 13.58
C LYS A 858 42.86 6.30 14.52
N PRO A 859 42.51 7.53 15.05
CA PRO A 859 41.27 7.87 15.79
C PRO A 859 40.78 9.36 15.83
N LYS A 860 39.90 9.70 16.80
CA LYS A 860 38.95 10.85 16.90
C LYS A 860 39.45 12.18 17.55
N LYS A 861 38.67 13.26 17.29
CA LYS A 861 38.31 14.49 18.13
C LYS A 861 38.92 15.83 17.65
N PRO A 862 38.39 17.01 18.06
CA PRO A 862 36.99 17.49 18.01
C PRO A 862 36.88 18.94 17.42
N ALA A 863 35.66 19.49 17.26
CA ALA A 863 35.43 20.85 16.73
C ALA A 863 35.59 22.00 17.76
N PRO A 864 35.91 23.24 17.32
CA PRO A 864 35.88 24.47 18.13
C PRO A 864 34.53 25.23 18.04
N ILE A 865 34.35 26.20 18.94
CA ILE A 865 33.12 27.01 19.18
C ILE A 865 33.49 28.52 19.16
N PHE A 866 32.48 29.41 19.03
CA PHE A 866 32.47 30.90 19.21
C PHE A 866 32.65 31.73 17.91
N LYS A 867 32.13 32.98 17.77
CA LYS A 867 31.30 33.83 18.67
C LYS A 867 30.46 34.86 17.88
N THR A 868 29.46 35.43 18.55
CA THR A 868 28.68 36.63 18.17
C THR A 868 29.51 37.92 18.31
N GLU A 869 29.24 38.97 17.51
CA GLU A 869 29.44 40.37 17.92
C GLU A 869 28.58 41.37 17.12
N GLU A 870 28.37 42.56 17.69
CA GLU A 870 27.42 43.62 17.29
C GLU A 870 28.11 44.79 16.54
N LEU A 871 27.31 45.72 15.96
CA LEU A 871 27.41 47.21 16.00
C LEU A 871 26.77 47.85 14.73
N ILE A 872 26.29 49.09 14.63
CA ILE A 872 25.63 50.13 15.46
C ILE A 872 25.41 51.37 14.53
N SER A 873 24.25 52.04 14.62
CA SER A 873 23.91 53.45 14.20
C SER A 873 24.32 54.01 12.81
N SER A 874 23.48 54.77 12.08
CA SER A 874 23.04 56.15 12.41
C SER A 874 22.09 56.64 11.28
N THR A 875 20.84 57.04 11.54
CA THR A 875 20.37 58.40 11.90
C THR A 875 20.84 59.56 11.01
N THR A 876 19.96 60.07 10.12
CA THR A 876 19.66 61.52 10.05
C THR A 876 18.28 61.77 9.40
N VAL A 877 17.65 62.90 9.74
CA VAL A 877 16.30 63.32 9.34
C VAL A 877 16.38 64.66 8.62
N ILE A 878 15.65 64.83 7.50
CA ILE A 878 15.21 66.14 6.98
C ILE A 878 13.75 66.02 6.55
N ALA A 879 12.97 67.09 6.74
CA ALA A 879 11.51 67.14 6.55
C ALA A 879 11.10 68.26 5.56
N ALA A 880 9.78 68.47 5.42
CA ALA A 880 9.09 69.52 4.66
C ALA A 880 8.93 69.26 3.13
N SER A 881 7.86 69.67 2.43
CA SER A 881 6.53 70.19 2.84
C SER A 881 5.68 70.50 1.59
N GLN A 882 4.35 70.30 1.65
CA GLN A 882 3.31 71.08 0.93
C GLN A 882 3.33 71.08 -0.64
N ASP A 883 2.25 71.31 -1.40
CA ASP A 883 0.82 71.56 -1.17
C ASP A 883 0.02 71.15 -2.45
N GLU A 884 -1.32 71.13 -2.38
CA GLU A 884 -2.34 71.56 -3.38
C GLU A 884 -2.13 71.35 -4.93
N SER A 885 -3.13 71.07 -5.78
CA SER A 885 -4.60 71.07 -5.66
C SER A 885 -5.30 70.33 -6.83
N THR A 886 -6.60 70.11 -6.65
CA THR A 886 -7.63 69.64 -7.59
C THR A 886 -7.63 70.21 -9.02
N PHE A 887 -8.06 69.40 -10.01
CA PHE A 887 -9.04 69.84 -11.02
C PHE A 887 -9.81 68.67 -11.68
N THR A 888 -11.13 68.78 -11.76
CA THR A 888 -12.04 68.08 -12.69
C THR A 888 -12.85 69.13 -13.46
N PRO A 889 -13.35 68.86 -14.68
CA PRO A 889 -14.77 68.49 -14.77
C PRO A 889 -15.17 67.58 -15.97
N ASP A 890 -16.44 67.18 -15.95
CA ASP A 890 -17.17 66.29 -16.86
C ASP A 890 -17.23 66.68 -18.36
N THR A 891 -17.63 65.71 -19.20
CA THR A 891 -18.67 65.98 -20.23
C THR A 891 -19.46 64.73 -20.64
N LEU A 892 -20.78 64.89 -20.81
CA LEU A 892 -21.79 63.85 -21.13
C LEU A 892 -22.56 64.20 -22.43
N VAL A 893 -22.57 63.33 -23.45
CA VAL A 893 -23.58 63.29 -24.56
C VAL A 893 -23.69 61.84 -25.08
N THR A 894 -24.69 61.01 -24.77
CA THR A 894 -26.11 60.91 -25.20
C THR A 894 -26.43 60.40 -26.64
N ARG A 895 -26.82 59.11 -26.73
CA ARG A 895 -27.80 58.40 -27.64
C ARG A 895 -27.96 58.74 -29.15
N ARG A 896 -27.93 57.68 -29.98
CA ARG A 896 -29.02 57.06 -30.83
C ARG A 896 -28.35 56.03 -31.76
N SER A 897 -28.75 54.77 -31.99
CA SER A 897 -30.05 54.08 -32.23
C SER A 897 -30.65 54.27 -33.64
N GLU A 898 -30.42 53.31 -34.54
CA GLU A 898 -31.27 53.03 -35.71
C GLU A 898 -31.16 51.55 -36.15
N ARG A 899 -32.10 51.06 -36.99
CA ARG A 899 -32.52 49.64 -37.07
C ARG A 899 -33.14 49.29 -38.44
N ILE A 900 -33.04 48.01 -38.88
CA ILE A 900 -33.90 47.33 -39.91
C ILE A 900 -33.57 47.77 -41.38
N PRO A 901 -33.74 46.98 -42.49
CA PRO A 901 -34.45 45.70 -42.76
C PRO A 901 -33.54 44.52 -43.27
N VAL A 902 -33.99 43.43 -43.94
CA VAL A 902 -34.95 42.32 -43.62
C VAL A 902 -34.98 41.24 -44.75
N GLN A 903 -35.28 39.96 -44.40
CA GLN A 903 -35.70 38.79 -45.23
C GLN A 903 -34.62 38.01 -46.05
N SER A 904 -34.65 36.67 -46.10
CA SER A 904 -35.76 35.79 -46.53
C SER A 904 -36.00 34.49 -45.72
N GLU A 905 -37.24 33.98 -45.73
CA GLU A 905 -37.65 32.68 -45.19
C GLU A 905 -37.56 31.53 -46.22
N ILE A 906 -37.57 30.26 -45.77
CA ILE A 906 -38.35 29.15 -46.37
C ILE A 906 -38.62 28.03 -45.34
N VAL A 907 -39.89 27.97 -44.91
CA VAL A 907 -40.80 26.84 -44.63
C VAL A 907 -40.30 25.51 -43.99
N ILE A 908 -40.96 25.17 -42.88
CA ILE A 908 -40.94 23.89 -42.12
C ILE A 908 -41.85 22.82 -42.76
N LYS A 909 -41.49 21.52 -42.64
CA LYS A 909 -42.45 20.40 -42.74
C LYS A 909 -42.39 19.40 -41.58
N LYS A 910 -43.58 18.94 -41.21
CA LYS A 910 -44.02 18.25 -39.99
C LYS A 910 -43.43 16.86 -39.70
N LYS A 911 -43.16 16.64 -38.41
CA LYS A 911 -43.69 15.57 -37.51
C LYS A 911 -44.25 14.28 -38.18
N ALA A 912 -43.71 13.13 -37.75
CA ALA A 912 -44.35 11.81 -37.85
C ALA A 912 -44.66 11.24 -36.44
N GLU A 913 -45.59 10.30 -36.37
CA GLU A 913 -46.15 9.72 -35.12
C GLU A 913 -45.69 8.26 -34.90
N PRO A 914 -45.92 7.66 -33.71
CA PRO A 914 -45.19 6.47 -33.28
C PRO A 914 -45.67 5.17 -33.92
N VAL A 915 -44.77 4.20 -34.02
CA VAL A 915 -45.07 2.82 -34.45
C VAL A 915 -45.08 1.91 -33.22
N GLU A 916 -46.21 1.23 -33.00
CA GLU A 916 -46.28 0.09 -32.08
C GLU A 916 -45.54 -1.11 -32.68
N GLU A 917 -44.70 -1.80 -31.90
CA GLU A 917 -44.18 -3.10 -32.29
C GLU A 917 -44.54 -4.20 -31.27
N LYS A 918 -44.87 -5.38 -31.80
CA LYS A 918 -45.55 -6.44 -31.05
C LYS A 918 -44.59 -7.30 -30.23
N ARG A 919 -45.10 -7.73 -29.08
CA ARG A 919 -44.51 -8.70 -28.16
C ARG A 919 -44.37 -10.08 -28.81
N ILE A 920 -43.15 -10.60 -28.96
CA ILE A 920 -42.83 -12.00 -29.32
C ILE A 920 -41.79 -12.56 -28.33
N GLU A 921 -41.64 -13.89 -28.29
CA GLU A 921 -41.26 -14.70 -27.14
C GLU A 921 -39.75 -14.86 -26.87
N LYS A 922 -39.43 -15.44 -25.70
CA LYS A 922 -38.08 -15.76 -25.26
C LYS A 922 -37.47 -16.91 -26.07
N HIS A 923 -36.30 -16.70 -26.68
CA HIS A 923 -35.37 -17.79 -27.02
C HIS A 923 -33.95 -17.49 -26.55
N THR A 924 -33.33 -18.49 -25.93
CA THR A 924 -31.92 -18.53 -25.54
C THR A 924 -31.01 -18.76 -26.77
N PRO A 925 -29.92 -18.01 -26.93
CA PRO A 925 -28.99 -18.24 -28.04
C PRO A 925 -28.08 -19.46 -27.77
N HIS A 926 -28.20 -20.47 -28.63
CA HIS A 926 -27.20 -21.53 -28.77
C HIS A 926 -26.02 -20.98 -29.60
N TYR A 927 -24.79 -21.15 -29.10
CA TYR A 927 -23.58 -20.86 -29.86
C TYR A 927 -23.40 -21.88 -31.00
N ARG A 928 -23.01 -21.42 -32.20
CA ARG A 928 -22.65 -22.28 -33.34
C ARG A 928 -21.20 -22.05 -33.73
N GLU A 929 -20.42 -23.12 -33.73
CA GLU A 929 -19.06 -23.15 -34.28
C GLU A 929 -19.08 -23.25 -35.82
N PRO A 930 -18.10 -22.66 -36.51
CA PRO A 930 -17.68 -23.08 -37.85
C PRO A 930 -16.42 -23.96 -37.77
N ALA A 931 -16.47 -25.13 -38.41
CA ALA A 931 -15.41 -26.13 -38.36
C ALA A 931 -14.37 -25.99 -39.48
N TYR A 932 -13.13 -26.42 -39.21
CA TYR A 932 -12.28 -27.09 -40.20
C TYR A 932 -11.55 -28.27 -39.54
N THR A 933 -11.50 -29.39 -40.26
CA THR A 933 -11.09 -30.71 -39.78
C THR A 933 -9.67 -31.10 -40.21
N SER A 934 -8.95 -31.80 -39.34
CA SER A 934 -8.07 -32.90 -39.77
C SER A 934 -8.10 -34.05 -38.75
N THR A 935 -8.52 -35.23 -39.20
CA THR A 935 -8.59 -36.45 -38.38
C THR A 935 -7.33 -37.29 -38.56
N ILE A 936 -6.73 -37.73 -37.46
CA ILE A 936 -5.78 -38.85 -37.41
C ILE A 936 -6.46 -40.00 -36.63
N PRO A 937 -6.46 -41.25 -37.13
CA PRO A 937 -7.16 -42.35 -36.48
C PRO A 937 -6.39 -42.89 -35.26
N ILE A 938 -7.09 -43.15 -34.16
CA ILE A 938 -6.52 -43.77 -32.95
C ILE A 938 -6.60 -45.30 -33.08
N VAL A 939 -5.49 -45.99 -32.80
CA VAL A 939 -5.38 -47.46 -32.87
C VAL A 939 -5.92 -48.09 -31.58
N PRO A 940 -6.85 -49.08 -31.63
CA PRO A 940 -7.48 -49.63 -30.43
C PRO A 940 -6.59 -50.43 -29.46
N GLN A 941 -5.31 -50.66 -29.76
CA GLN A 941 -4.47 -51.63 -29.01
C GLN A 941 -3.88 -51.10 -27.69
N GLU A 942 -3.70 -49.79 -27.51
CA GLU A 942 -3.04 -49.27 -26.29
C GLU A 942 -3.91 -49.36 -25.03
N GLN A 943 -5.24 -49.21 -25.15
CA GLN A 943 -6.16 -49.32 -24.01
C GLN A 943 -6.26 -50.75 -23.43
N GLU A 944 -5.92 -51.77 -24.22
CA GLU A 944 -5.95 -53.17 -23.78
C GLU A 944 -4.62 -53.62 -23.14
N LEU A 945 -3.51 -52.94 -23.45
CA LEU A 945 -2.24 -53.06 -22.74
C LEU A 945 -2.28 -52.38 -21.36
N GLN A 946 -2.87 -51.18 -21.27
CA GLN A 946 -3.02 -50.47 -19.98
C GLN A 946 -3.87 -51.25 -18.97
N ARG A 947 -5.00 -51.85 -19.40
CA ARG A 947 -5.83 -52.71 -18.51
C ARG A 947 -5.12 -53.96 -17.99
N LYS A 948 -4.12 -54.49 -18.71
CA LYS A 948 -3.35 -55.66 -18.26
C LYS A 948 -2.27 -55.30 -17.24
N ALA A 949 -1.80 -54.05 -17.22
CA ALA A 949 -0.79 -53.59 -16.27
C ALA A 949 -1.35 -53.36 -14.84
N GLU A 950 -2.62 -52.97 -14.69
CA GLU A 950 -3.23 -52.70 -13.38
C GLU A 950 -3.55 -53.95 -12.54
N ILE A 951 -3.53 -55.15 -13.13
CA ILE A 951 -4.03 -56.37 -12.47
C ILE A 951 -2.97 -57.10 -11.61
N HIS A 952 -1.67 -56.82 -11.79
CA HIS A 952 -0.60 -57.45 -10.98
C HIS A 952 0.27 -56.44 -10.22
N GLY A 953 -0.26 -55.98 -9.08
CA GLY A 953 0.51 -55.24 -8.09
C GLY A 953 1.47 -56.13 -7.29
N LYS A 954 2.76 -55.76 -7.30
CA LYS A 954 3.81 -55.91 -6.26
C LYS A 954 5.20 -56.02 -6.92
N ASN A 955 5.97 -54.94 -6.90
CA ASN A 955 7.38 -54.95 -6.46
C ASN A 955 7.91 -53.51 -6.31
N THR A 956 9.05 -53.39 -5.61
CA THR A 956 9.54 -52.15 -4.98
C THR A 956 10.12 -51.12 -5.96
N THR A 957 9.83 -49.84 -5.69
CA THR A 957 10.28 -48.65 -6.43
C THR A 957 11.81 -48.54 -6.60
N ALA A 958 12.58 -49.14 -5.70
CA ALA A 958 14.04 -49.18 -5.79
C ALA A 958 14.55 -49.88 -7.07
N ASN A 959 13.93 -50.99 -7.49
CA ASN A 959 14.33 -51.70 -8.70
C ASN A 959 13.92 -50.95 -9.98
N LEU A 960 12.78 -50.25 -9.98
CA LEU A 960 12.38 -49.40 -11.10
C LEU A 960 13.33 -48.20 -11.27
N THR A 961 13.79 -47.60 -10.17
CA THR A 961 14.74 -46.47 -10.24
C THR A 961 16.11 -46.94 -10.73
N LEU A 962 16.57 -48.13 -10.30
CA LEU A 962 17.80 -48.74 -10.79
C LEU A 962 17.70 -49.16 -12.26
N GLN A 963 16.59 -49.77 -12.69
CA GLN A 963 16.34 -50.10 -14.11
C GLN A 963 16.24 -48.84 -14.98
N TRP A 964 15.61 -47.78 -14.49
CA TRP A 964 15.52 -46.52 -15.21
C TRP A 964 16.88 -45.83 -15.32
N LEU A 965 17.72 -45.87 -14.28
CA LEU A 965 19.10 -45.37 -14.34
C LEU A 965 20.01 -46.23 -15.25
N THR A 966 19.87 -47.57 -15.27
CA THR A 966 20.61 -48.38 -16.26
C THR A 966 20.07 -48.21 -17.68
N GLN A 967 18.77 -47.99 -17.87
CA GLN A 967 18.22 -47.64 -19.19
C GLN A 967 18.65 -46.24 -19.64
N MET A 968 18.71 -45.25 -18.76
CA MET A 968 19.24 -43.92 -19.10
C MET A 968 20.74 -43.96 -19.40
N ASN A 969 21.54 -44.72 -18.64
CA ASN A 969 22.97 -44.88 -18.96
C ASN A 969 23.19 -45.68 -20.24
N ALA A 970 22.39 -46.72 -20.51
CA ALA A 970 22.45 -47.46 -21.78
C ALA A 970 22.03 -46.57 -22.97
N ALA A 971 20.95 -45.80 -22.84
CA ALA A 971 20.50 -44.87 -23.86
C ALA A 971 21.48 -43.69 -24.06
N ALA A 972 22.16 -43.23 -23.00
CA ALA A 972 23.21 -42.23 -23.10
C ALA A 972 24.45 -42.79 -23.80
N GLN A 973 24.85 -44.04 -23.52
CA GLN A 973 25.94 -44.72 -24.23
C GLN A 973 25.59 -44.97 -25.71
N GLU A 974 24.39 -45.47 -26.02
CA GLU A 974 23.89 -45.58 -27.40
C GLU A 974 23.84 -44.21 -28.09
N GLN A 975 23.49 -43.12 -27.41
CA GLN A 975 23.51 -41.78 -28.01
C GLN A 975 24.92 -41.23 -28.23
N THR A 976 25.92 -41.56 -27.40
CA THR A 976 27.32 -41.21 -27.68
C THR A 976 27.93 -42.04 -28.79
N GLU A 977 27.71 -43.37 -28.82
CA GLU A 977 28.24 -44.24 -29.87
C GLU A 977 27.58 -43.93 -31.23
N ASN A 978 26.27 -43.68 -31.29
CA ASN A 978 25.62 -43.23 -32.52
C ASN A 978 26.01 -41.80 -32.94
N HIS A 979 26.47 -40.93 -32.03
CA HIS A 979 26.95 -39.60 -32.44
C HIS A 979 28.36 -39.62 -33.03
N GLU A 980 29.25 -40.50 -32.59
CA GLU A 980 30.60 -40.63 -33.17
C GLU A 980 30.58 -41.33 -34.55
N ASP A 981 29.71 -42.33 -34.78
CA ASP A 981 29.54 -42.96 -36.10
C ASP A 981 28.80 -42.07 -37.12
N MET A 982 27.92 -41.16 -36.67
CA MET A 982 27.25 -40.20 -37.58
C MET A 982 28.10 -38.98 -37.93
N LEU A 983 29.09 -38.62 -37.10
CA LEU A 983 30.05 -37.54 -37.37
C LEU A 983 31.22 -37.98 -38.28
N THR A 984 31.59 -39.26 -38.25
CA THR A 984 32.68 -39.80 -39.10
C THR A 984 32.24 -40.15 -40.53
N SER A 985 30.96 -40.45 -40.76
CA SER A 985 30.40 -40.75 -42.08
C SER A 985 29.90 -39.51 -42.86
N SER A 986 29.67 -38.38 -42.18
CA SER A 986 29.20 -37.13 -42.81
C SER A 986 30.32 -36.13 -43.19
N LEU A 987 31.51 -36.25 -42.59
CA LEU A 987 32.66 -35.40 -42.95
C LEU A 987 33.40 -35.84 -44.24
N SER A 988 33.30 -37.12 -44.65
CA SER A 988 34.05 -37.65 -45.80
C SER A 988 33.41 -37.33 -47.16
N ASN A 989 32.08 -37.27 -47.26
CA ASN A 989 31.39 -36.99 -48.53
C ASN A 989 31.23 -35.49 -48.87
N THR A 990 31.57 -34.58 -47.96
CA THR A 990 31.33 -33.13 -48.15
C THR A 990 32.58 -32.35 -48.62
N ILE A 991 33.72 -33.04 -48.78
CA ILE A 991 35.01 -32.44 -49.18
C ILE A 991 35.26 -32.59 -50.69
N GLU A 992 34.95 -33.73 -51.31
CA GLU A 992 35.14 -33.89 -52.77
C GLU A 992 34.08 -33.18 -53.63
N GLU A 993 32.85 -32.97 -53.14
CA GLU A 993 31.80 -32.31 -53.94
C GLU A 993 31.91 -30.77 -53.97
N LYS A 994 32.69 -30.15 -53.07
CA LYS A 994 32.90 -28.69 -53.03
C LYS A 994 34.02 -28.18 -53.95
N GLU A 995 34.98 -29.02 -54.36
CA GLU A 995 36.04 -28.59 -55.30
C GLU A 995 35.57 -28.50 -56.77
N SER A 996 34.43 -29.11 -57.13
CA SER A 996 33.98 -29.20 -58.53
C SER A 996 33.08 -28.06 -59.01
N ARG A 997 32.47 -27.27 -58.10
CA ARG A 997 31.43 -26.27 -58.45
C ARG A 997 31.83 -24.79 -58.37
N ILE A 998 33.09 -24.46 -58.05
CA ILE A 998 33.61 -23.07 -58.12
C ILE A 998 34.76 -22.95 -59.13
N ARG A 999 34.48 -23.35 -60.38
CA ARG A 999 35.16 -22.81 -61.56
C ARG A 999 34.13 -22.16 -62.49
N LYS A 1000 34.42 -20.92 -62.92
CA LYS A 1000 33.66 -20.05 -63.86
C LYS A 1000 32.53 -19.16 -63.24
N ARG A 1001 32.90 -18.00 -62.66
CA ARG A 1001 32.81 -16.68 -63.34
C ARG A 1001 33.23 -15.48 -62.46
N LYS A 1002 34.31 -14.83 -62.90
CA LYS A 1002 34.75 -13.42 -62.73
C LYS A 1002 34.58 -12.69 -61.39
N THR A 1003 35.74 -12.47 -60.78
CA THR A 1003 36.13 -11.50 -59.75
C THR A 1003 35.78 -10.04 -60.04
N ALA A 1004 35.49 -9.28 -58.98
CA ALA A 1004 35.93 -7.89 -58.83
C ALA A 1004 37.30 -7.87 -58.13
N LYS A 1005 38.15 -6.87 -58.39
CA LYS A 1005 39.49 -6.76 -57.80
C LYS A 1005 39.44 -5.98 -56.48
N LEU A 1006 40.19 -6.43 -55.48
CA LEU A 1006 40.67 -5.57 -54.40
C LEU A 1006 41.72 -4.58 -54.95
N THR A 1007 41.79 -3.38 -54.37
CA THR A 1007 42.77 -2.34 -54.72
C THR A 1007 44.07 -2.51 -53.92
N PRO A 1008 45.23 -2.03 -54.40
CA PRO A 1008 46.50 -2.14 -53.67
C PRO A 1008 46.46 -1.58 -52.25
N GLU A 1009 45.73 -0.48 -52.05
CA GLU A 1009 45.50 0.15 -50.73
C GLU A 1009 44.92 -0.83 -49.70
N SER A 1010 44.09 -1.78 -50.14
CA SER A 1010 43.45 -2.76 -49.23
C SER A 1010 44.35 -3.95 -48.84
N GLU A 1011 45.46 -4.19 -49.55
CA GLU A 1011 46.52 -5.10 -49.08
C GLU A 1011 47.50 -4.37 -48.15
N GLU A 1012 47.83 -3.11 -48.43
CA GLU A 1012 48.75 -2.30 -47.62
C GLU A 1012 48.20 -1.97 -46.21
N ILE A 1013 46.89 -1.75 -46.09
CA ILE A 1013 46.18 -1.63 -44.81
C ILE A 1013 46.26 -2.95 -44.01
N LYS A 1014 46.18 -4.11 -44.67
CA LYS A 1014 46.18 -5.42 -44.00
C LYS A 1014 47.56 -5.77 -43.43
N ASP A 1015 48.63 -5.50 -44.17
CA ASP A 1015 50.00 -5.69 -43.67
C ASP A 1015 50.37 -4.69 -42.56
N SER A 1016 49.82 -3.48 -42.61
CA SER A 1016 50.00 -2.47 -41.57
C SER A 1016 49.27 -2.83 -40.26
N LEU A 1017 48.01 -3.31 -40.35
CA LEU A 1017 47.29 -3.86 -39.18
C LEU A 1017 47.98 -5.08 -38.58
N THR A 1018 48.54 -5.96 -39.41
CA THR A 1018 49.24 -7.16 -38.92
C THR A 1018 50.53 -6.79 -38.18
N LYS A 1019 51.28 -5.79 -38.65
CA LYS A 1019 52.44 -5.24 -37.90
C LYS A 1019 52.06 -4.55 -36.60
N PHE A 1020 50.98 -3.77 -36.60
CA PHE A 1020 50.54 -3.04 -35.40
C PHE A 1020 50.14 -3.97 -34.25
N ILE A 1021 49.59 -5.14 -34.57
CA ILE A 1021 49.19 -6.17 -33.59
C ILE A 1021 50.40 -6.95 -33.03
N GLU A 1022 51.50 -7.09 -33.79
CA GLU A 1022 52.71 -7.78 -33.33
C GLU A 1022 53.67 -6.92 -32.49
N ASP A 1023 53.63 -5.58 -32.62
CA ASP A 1023 54.49 -4.68 -31.82
C ASP A 1023 53.87 -4.26 -30.47
N ASP A 1024 52.53 -4.23 -30.33
CA ASP A 1024 51.85 -3.86 -29.07
C ASP A 1024 51.73 -5.03 -28.06
N THR A 1025 52.43 -6.15 -28.32
CA THR A 1025 52.50 -7.34 -27.45
C THR A 1025 53.92 -7.69 -26.97
N LYS A 1026 54.82 -6.69 -26.93
CA LYS A 1026 56.20 -6.80 -26.42
C LYS A 1026 56.55 -5.81 -25.31
#